data_AF-A0A6J0ADP7-F1
#
_entry.id   AF-A0A6J0ADP7-F1
#
_cell.length_a   1.000
_cell.length_b   1.000
_cell.length_c   1.000
_cell.angle_alpha   90.00
_cell.angle_beta   90.00
_cell.angle_gamma   90.00
#
_symmetry.space_group_name_H-M   'P 1'
#
loop_
_entity.id
_entity.type
_entity.pdbx_description
1 polymer ?
#
loop_
_entity_poly.entity_id
_entity_poly.type
_entity_poly.pdbx_seq_one_letter_code
_entity_poly.pdbx_strand_id
1 'polypeptide(L)'
;MGFCLALAWTLLVGPWIPLGAQNPISWEVQRFDGWYNNLMEHRWGSKGSRLQRLVPASYADGVYQPLGEPHLPNPRDLSNTAMRGPAGRASLRNRTVLGVFFGYHVLSDLVSVEKPASVNINPPIKDKLIEAQRLQSPTPCSLHFRNASCHFQGVINRNSSVSRALRVCNSYWSREHPNLRRAEDVDALLLGMASQIAEQEDHVVVEDVRDFWPGPLKFSRTDHLASCLQRGRDLGLPSYTQARAALGLAPVTRWQDVNPALSRSDSTVLEATAALLFSEKEVAEIRNTSLRDVLVAVTNVNHGALQPSVFFWHAGDPCPQPRQLSTEGLPACAPPVMRDYFEGSGFGFGITIATLCCFPLVSLLSAWIVAQLRRRNFKRLQGRNRQSVMSQKLMGGMKALEWQGHKEPCRPVLVHLQPGQIHVMDGRLSVLRTVQLQPPQQVSLILSSNRRRRALLLKIPKEYDLVLLFNLEEERQVMVENLQGALKESGLSFQEWELREQELMRAAVTREQRSHLLETFFRHLFSQVLDIDQADAGALPLDSSQKVREALTCELSRAEFAESLGLKPQDMFVESMFSLADKDGNGYLSFREFLDILVVFMKGSPEEKSRLMFRMYDFDGNGLISKDEFIRMLRSFIEISNNCLSKAQLAEVVESMFRESGFQDKQELTWEDFHFMLRDHDSELRFTQLCVKGVEVPEVIKDLCRRASYISQEKICPSPRMRARCPPSNVDVEVELTPWRLQCPTDTDPPQEIRRRFGKKVTSFQPLLFTEAHREKFQRSRRHQTVQQFKRFVENYRRHIGCLAVFYTIAGGLFLERAYYYAFAAHHTGITDTTRVGIILSRGTAASISFMFSYILLTMCRNLITFLRETFLNRYVPFDAAVDFHRLIASTAIVLTVLHSAGHVVNVYLFSISPLSVLSCLFPGLFHDNGSEFPQKYYWWFFQTVPGLTGVMLLLVLAIMYIFASHHFRRCSFRGFWLTHHLYILLYVLLIMHGSFALIQLPRFHIFFLVPALIYAGDKLVSLSRKKVEISVVKAELLPSGVTHLQFQRPQGFEYKSGQWVRIACLALGTTEYHPFTLTSAPHEDTLSLHIRAAGPWLVFKSSVSCQVFCKKVYFIWVTRTQRQFEWVADIIREVEENDHQDLVSVHIYITQLAEKFDLRTTMLYICERHFQKVLNRSLFTGLRSITHFGRPPFEPFFNSLQKVHPQVRKIGVFSCGPPGMTKNVEKACQLINRQDGTHFSHHYENF
;
A
#
# COMPACT_ATOMS: atom_id res chain seq x y z
N MET A 1 43.70 -5.47 -17.15
CA MET A 1 44.69 -4.90 -18.10
C MET A 1 46.03 -4.78 -17.38
N GLY A 2 46.79 -5.87 -17.24
CA GLY A 2 47.97 -5.89 -16.35
C GLY A 2 48.97 -7.03 -16.55
N PHE A 3 48.83 -7.85 -17.59
CA PHE A 3 49.74 -8.99 -17.85
C PHE A 3 50.95 -8.62 -18.73
N CYS A 4 50.84 -7.56 -19.54
CA CYS A 4 51.89 -7.15 -20.48
C CYS A 4 53.03 -6.32 -19.85
N LEU A 5 52.87 -5.82 -18.62
CA LEU A 5 53.87 -4.97 -17.96
C LEU A 5 55.00 -5.75 -17.27
N ALA A 6 54.74 -7.00 -16.85
CA ALA A 6 55.76 -7.83 -16.20
C ALA A 6 56.88 -8.26 -17.15
N LEU A 7 56.53 -8.63 -18.39
CA LEU A 7 57.48 -9.10 -19.42
C LEU A 7 58.46 -8.03 -19.90
N ALA A 8 58.12 -6.74 -19.76
CA ALA A 8 59.04 -5.64 -20.10
C ALA A 8 60.17 -5.48 -19.08
N TRP A 9 59.92 -5.80 -17.80
CA TRP A 9 60.90 -5.62 -16.73
C TRP A 9 61.97 -6.71 -16.71
N THR A 10 61.63 -7.93 -17.13
CA THR A 10 62.54 -9.08 -17.18
C THR A 10 63.57 -9.02 -18.32
N LEU A 11 63.39 -8.14 -19.31
CA LEU A 11 64.30 -8.00 -20.46
C LEU A 11 65.29 -6.82 -20.34
N LEU A 12 65.10 -5.92 -19.37
CA LEU A 12 65.97 -4.76 -19.15
C LEU A 12 67.07 -4.97 -18.09
N VAL A 13 67.05 -6.10 -17.37
CA VAL A 13 68.05 -6.44 -16.34
C VAL A 13 68.90 -7.62 -16.77
N GLY A 14 69.81 -7.36 -17.72
CA GLY A 14 70.89 -8.31 -18.07
C GLY A 14 71.88 -8.49 -16.91
N PRO A 15 72.50 -9.68 -16.76
CA PRO A 15 73.19 -10.04 -15.53
C PRO A 15 74.58 -9.38 -15.38
N TRP A 16 74.67 -8.37 -14.51
CA TRP A 16 75.93 -8.00 -13.86
C TRP A 16 76.11 -8.86 -12.61
N ILE A 17 76.76 -10.02 -12.76
CA ILE A 17 77.15 -10.87 -11.63
C ILE A 17 78.56 -10.47 -11.17
N PRO A 18 78.74 -9.87 -9.98
CA PRO A 18 80.04 -9.83 -9.35
C PRO A 18 80.38 -11.25 -8.86
N LEU A 19 81.58 -11.74 -9.19
CA LEU A 19 82.08 -12.98 -8.60
C LEU A 19 82.30 -12.79 -7.08
N GLY A 20 82.01 -13.82 -6.28
CA GLY A 20 82.53 -13.93 -4.92
C GLY A 20 81.57 -13.67 -3.75
N ALA A 21 80.25 -13.56 -3.97
CA ALA A 21 79.27 -13.52 -2.89
C ALA A 21 78.48 -14.84 -2.81
N GLN A 22 78.88 -15.76 -1.92
CA GLN A 22 78.03 -16.89 -1.54
C GLN A 22 76.83 -16.39 -0.73
N ASN A 23 75.66 -16.98 -0.97
CA ASN A 23 74.48 -16.73 -0.15
C ASN A 23 74.74 -17.31 1.27
N PRO A 24 74.62 -16.52 2.36
CA PRO A 24 74.78 -17.03 3.72
C PRO A 24 73.72 -18.06 4.11
N ILE A 25 72.60 -18.14 3.38
CA ILE A 25 71.62 -19.23 3.47
C ILE A 25 71.95 -20.25 2.38
N SER A 26 72.53 -21.39 2.76
CA SER A 26 72.92 -22.49 1.86
C SER A 26 71.92 -23.64 1.78
N TRP A 27 70.80 -23.56 2.52
CA TRP A 27 69.77 -24.59 2.65
C TRP A 27 68.37 -24.05 2.28
N GLU A 28 67.38 -24.94 2.09
CA GLU A 28 65.99 -24.53 1.91
C GLU A 28 65.38 -24.07 3.25
N VAL A 29 64.88 -22.83 3.29
CA VAL A 29 64.30 -22.26 4.51
C VAL A 29 62.93 -22.88 4.79
N GLN A 30 62.83 -23.63 5.90
CA GLN A 30 61.58 -24.25 6.34
C GLN A 30 60.46 -23.21 6.50
N ARG A 31 59.26 -23.55 6.02
CA ARG A 31 58.12 -22.63 5.98
C ARG A 31 57.31 -22.61 7.27
N PHE A 32 57.02 -21.40 7.77
CA PHE A 32 56.15 -21.16 8.94
C PHE A 32 54.70 -21.65 8.80
N ASP A 33 54.22 -21.94 7.60
CA ASP A 33 52.88 -22.48 7.35
C ASP A 33 52.82 -24.02 7.34
N GLY A 34 53.98 -24.68 7.46
CA GLY A 34 54.14 -26.13 7.40
C GLY A 34 53.87 -26.76 6.03
N TRP A 35 53.69 -25.97 4.97
CA TRP A 35 53.53 -26.51 3.62
C TRP A 35 54.86 -27.01 3.04
N TYR A 36 54.77 -27.92 2.07
CA TYR A 36 55.90 -28.48 1.30
C TYR A 36 56.96 -29.26 2.12
N ASN A 37 56.78 -29.39 3.44
CA ASN A 37 57.62 -30.20 4.34
C ASN A 37 57.70 -31.69 3.91
N ASN A 38 56.63 -32.21 3.28
CA ASN A 38 56.68 -33.47 2.55
C ASN A 38 56.62 -33.22 1.03
N LEU A 39 57.53 -33.84 0.29
CA LEU A 39 57.74 -33.68 -1.16
C LEU A 39 56.54 -34.07 -2.04
N MET A 40 55.70 -35.01 -1.59
CA MET A 40 54.52 -35.48 -2.35
C MET A 40 53.22 -34.98 -1.72
N GLU A 41 53.18 -34.93 -0.40
CA GLU A 41 52.01 -34.57 0.40
C GLU A 41 52.20 -33.19 1.03
N HIS A 42 52.22 -32.14 0.19
CA HIS A 42 52.54 -30.75 0.56
C HIS A 42 51.71 -30.17 1.73
N ARG A 43 50.63 -30.85 2.16
CA ARG A 43 49.74 -30.44 3.23
C ARG A 43 50.02 -31.14 4.57
N TRP A 44 50.92 -32.12 4.65
CA TRP A 44 51.26 -32.80 5.91
C TRP A 44 52.02 -31.86 6.84
N GLY A 45 51.55 -31.72 8.08
CA GLY A 45 52.08 -30.75 9.05
C GLY A 45 51.64 -29.30 8.79
N SER A 46 50.97 -29.01 7.66
CA SER A 46 50.54 -27.66 7.32
C SER A 46 49.37 -27.17 8.19
N LYS A 47 49.34 -25.86 8.46
CA LYS A 47 48.27 -25.19 9.19
C LYS A 47 46.92 -25.38 8.46
N GLY A 48 45.95 -26.01 9.12
CA GLY A 48 44.62 -26.30 8.55
C GLY A 48 44.59 -27.52 7.61
N SER A 49 45.53 -28.46 7.73
CA SER A 49 45.41 -29.85 7.23
C SER A 49 44.52 -30.71 8.16
N ARG A 50 44.30 -32.01 7.91
CA ARG A 50 43.20 -32.81 8.55
C ARG A 50 43.66 -33.94 9.50
N LEU A 51 42.89 -34.20 10.58
CA LEU A 51 43.22 -35.15 11.66
C LEU A 51 43.56 -36.55 11.13
N GLN A 52 44.58 -37.18 11.72
CA GLN A 52 44.86 -38.61 11.51
C GLN A 52 44.19 -39.44 12.61
N ARG A 53 43.24 -40.28 12.21
CA ARG A 53 42.52 -41.17 13.12
C ARG A 53 43.16 -42.55 13.16
N LEU A 54 43.31 -43.14 14.36
CA LEU A 54 43.78 -44.52 14.53
C LEU A 54 42.64 -45.56 14.39
N VAL A 55 41.39 -45.11 14.50
CA VAL A 55 40.15 -45.88 14.43
C VAL A 55 39.12 -45.03 13.67
N PRO A 56 38.17 -45.61 12.92
CA PRO A 56 37.04 -44.85 12.39
C PRO A 56 36.31 -44.03 13.46
N ALA A 57 35.79 -42.85 13.08
CA ALA A 57 35.18 -41.92 14.02
C ALA A 57 33.91 -42.50 14.66
N SER A 58 33.79 -42.32 15.98
CA SER A 58 32.67 -42.84 16.78
C SER A 58 31.63 -41.74 17.04
N TYR A 59 30.72 -41.57 16.08
CA TYR A 59 29.58 -40.65 16.13
C TYR A 59 28.24 -41.38 16.24
N ALA A 60 27.23 -40.74 16.83
CA ALA A 60 25.89 -41.29 17.04
C ALA A 60 25.13 -41.53 15.73
N ASP A 61 25.34 -40.69 14.73
CA ASP A 61 24.84 -40.83 13.36
C ASP A 61 25.86 -41.45 12.39
N GLY A 62 27.05 -41.83 12.90
CA GLY A 62 28.19 -42.29 12.10
C GLY A 62 28.90 -41.20 11.28
N VAL A 63 28.51 -39.92 11.38
CA VAL A 63 29.02 -38.84 10.51
C VAL A 63 29.56 -37.65 11.29
N TYR A 64 28.77 -37.04 12.18
CA TYR A 64 29.18 -35.81 12.89
C TYR A 64 28.48 -35.57 14.24
N GLN A 65 27.40 -36.30 14.57
CA GLN A 65 26.66 -36.09 15.82
C GLN A 65 27.40 -36.75 16.99
N PRO A 66 27.84 -36.01 18.03
CA PRO A 66 28.60 -36.57 19.14
C PRO A 66 27.81 -37.65 19.89
N LEU A 67 28.47 -38.75 20.28
CA LEU A 67 27.89 -39.69 21.25
C LEU A 67 27.67 -38.96 22.59
N GLY A 68 26.48 -39.11 23.17
CA GLY A 68 26.05 -38.37 24.35
C GLY A 68 25.05 -39.13 25.22
N GLU A 69 24.43 -38.43 26.16
CA GLU A 69 23.43 -39.00 27.08
C GLU A 69 22.19 -39.50 26.30
N PRO A 70 21.56 -40.63 26.70
CA PRO A 70 21.91 -41.49 27.84
C PRO A 70 23.01 -42.54 27.55
N HIS A 71 23.50 -42.64 26.31
CA HIS A 71 24.46 -43.68 25.88
C HIS A 71 25.85 -43.55 26.52
N LEU A 72 26.24 -42.31 26.85
CA LEU A 72 27.42 -42.00 27.66
C LEU A 72 26.99 -41.19 28.90
N PRO A 73 27.67 -41.32 30.05
CA PRO A 73 27.34 -40.58 31.27
C PRO A 73 27.54 -39.07 31.09
N ASN A 74 27.00 -38.26 31.99
CA ASN A 74 27.21 -36.81 31.97
C ASN A 74 28.71 -36.46 32.10
N PRO A 75 29.27 -35.55 31.28
CA PRO A 75 30.69 -35.18 31.35
C PRO A 75 31.11 -34.61 32.72
N ARG A 76 30.24 -33.85 33.39
CA ARG A 76 30.53 -33.23 34.69
C ARG A 76 30.45 -34.24 35.83
N ASP A 77 29.52 -35.19 35.77
CA ASP A 77 29.45 -36.27 36.76
C ASP A 77 30.64 -37.22 36.62
N LEU A 78 31.03 -37.57 35.40
CA LEU A 78 32.25 -38.36 35.17
C LEU A 78 33.50 -37.63 35.68
N SER A 79 33.62 -36.32 35.48
CA SER A 79 34.69 -35.49 36.05
C SER A 79 34.67 -35.50 37.59
N ASN A 80 33.50 -35.32 38.19
CA ASN A 80 33.28 -35.32 39.64
C ASN A 80 33.59 -36.68 40.30
N THR A 81 33.22 -37.79 39.67
CA THR A 81 33.39 -39.14 40.20
C THR A 81 34.81 -39.66 39.97
N ALA A 82 35.43 -39.37 38.82
CA ALA A 82 36.73 -39.94 38.47
C ALA A 82 37.92 -39.17 39.06
N MET A 83 37.86 -37.82 39.10
CA MET A 83 39.07 -36.99 39.30
C MET A 83 39.02 -36.04 40.50
N ARG A 84 38.04 -36.20 41.40
CA ARG A 84 37.94 -35.41 42.64
C ARG A 84 38.81 -36.04 43.74
N GLY A 85 39.74 -35.27 44.28
CA GLY A 85 40.58 -35.68 45.41
C GLY A 85 41.34 -34.50 46.04
N PRO A 86 42.14 -34.74 47.09
CA PRO A 86 42.93 -33.71 47.76
C PRO A 86 44.19 -33.35 46.95
N ALA A 87 44.43 -32.06 46.77
CA ALA A 87 45.67 -31.51 46.19
C ALA A 87 46.82 -31.47 47.20
N GLY A 88 48.05 -31.42 46.71
CA GLY A 88 49.29 -31.47 47.51
C GLY A 88 49.92 -32.85 47.59
N ARG A 89 49.71 -33.70 46.57
CA ARG A 89 50.38 -35.00 46.43
C ARG A 89 51.57 -34.83 45.50
N ALA A 90 52.79 -35.17 45.93
CA ALA A 90 53.97 -35.02 45.07
C ALA A 90 54.05 -36.09 43.96
N SER A 91 54.59 -35.71 42.79
CA SER A 91 54.96 -36.64 41.70
C SER A 91 55.77 -37.83 42.22
N LEU A 92 55.35 -39.05 41.87
CA LEU A 92 56.06 -40.30 42.26
C LEU A 92 57.42 -40.46 41.56
N ARG A 93 57.78 -39.53 40.67
CA ARG A 93 59.06 -39.48 39.96
C ARG A 93 59.82 -38.16 40.22
N ASN A 94 59.38 -37.37 41.20
CA ASN A 94 59.88 -36.02 41.46
C ASN A 94 59.96 -35.12 40.20
N ARG A 95 58.96 -35.19 39.31
CA ARG A 95 58.89 -34.28 38.17
C ARG A 95 58.75 -32.84 38.65
N THR A 96 59.42 -31.91 37.98
CA THR A 96 59.30 -30.49 38.28
C THR A 96 58.07 -29.88 37.63
N VAL A 97 57.58 -28.80 38.22
CA VAL A 97 56.49 -27.99 37.64
C VAL A 97 56.92 -27.37 36.30
N LEU A 98 58.20 -27.00 36.16
CA LEU A 98 58.76 -26.51 34.89
C LEU A 98 58.57 -27.54 33.77
N GLY A 99 58.78 -28.84 34.03
CA GLY A 99 58.55 -29.90 33.04
C GLY A 99 57.10 -30.03 32.60
N VAL A 100 56.14 -29.75 33.49
CA VAL A 100 54.71 -29.74 33.15
C VAL A 100 54.38 -28.57 32.22
N PHE A 101 54.85 -27.35 32.55
CA PHE A 101 54.60 -26.17 31.70
C PHE A 101 55.38 -26.18 30.38
N PHE A 102 56.58 -26.74 30.35
CA PHE A 102 57.29 -27.03 29.09
C PHE A 102 56.51 -28.04 28.22
N GLY A 103 55.91 -29.07 28.85
CA GLY A 103 54.98 -29.99 28.17
C GLY A 103 53.76 -29.28 27.56
N TYR A 104 53.14 -28.35 28.28
CA TYR A 104 52.07 -27.50 27.74
C TYR A 104 52.54 -26.63 26.55
N HIS A 105 53.75 -26.07 26.61
CA HIS A 105 54.31 -25.29 25.51
C HIS A 105 54.51 -26.15 24.24
N VAL A 106 55.10 -27.34 24.38
CA VAL A 106 55.24 -28.32 23.28
C VAL A 106 53.88 -28.73 22.72
N LEU A 107 52.86 -28.93 23.56
CA LEU A 107 51.49 -29.20 23.09
C LEU A 107 50.91 -28.05 22.27
N SER A 108 51.17 -26.80 22.67
CA SER A 108 50.65 -25.60 21.96
C SER A 108 51.28 -25.34 20.60
N ASP A 109 52.52 -25.80 20.39
CA ASP A 109 53.22 -25.78 19.10
C ASP A 109 52.69 -26.89 18.18
N LEU A 110 52.47 -28.09 18.72
CA LEU A 110 52.00 -29.26 17.96
C LEU A 110 50.52 -29.19 17.56
N VAL A 111 49.61 -28.75 18.44
CA VAL A 111 48.15 -28.88 18.18
C VAL A 111 47.31 -27.79 18.84
N SER A 112 46.34 -27.25 18.09
CA SER A 112 45.32 -26.35 18.62
C SER A 112 43.94 -26.68 18.04
N VAL A 113 43.06 -27.20 18.89
CA VAL A 113 41.65 -27.57 18.58
C VAL A 113 40.67 -26.84 19.51
N GLU A 114 41.09 -25.71 20.06
CA GLU A 114 40.37 -25.00 21.12
C GLU A 114 39.37 -23.98 20.56
N LYS A 115 39.70 -23.36 19.42
CA LYS A 115 38.84 -22.37 18.77
C LYS A 115 37.58 -23.01 18.16
N PRO A 116 36.39 -22.38 18.29
CA PRO A 116 35.19 -22.84 17.59
C PRO A 116 35.30 -22.59 16.08
N ALA A 117 34.85 -23.57 15.28
CA ALA A 117 34.81 -23.49 13.83
C ALA A 117 33.42 -23.05 13.31
N SER A 118 33.37 -22.48 12.10
CA SER A 118 32.12 -21.98 11.50
C SER A 118 31.20 -23.07 10.92
N VAL A 119 31.72 -24.29 10.78
CA VAL A 119 30.99 -25.54 10.45
C VAL A 119 31.72 -26.69 11.15
N ASN A 120 31.01 -27.72 11.61
CA ASN A 120 31.62 -28.89 12.28
C ASN A 120 32.43 -29.77 11.32
N ILE A 121 33.68 -29.38 11.03
CA ILE A 121 34.66 -30.15 10.24
C ILE A 121 36.05 -29.96 10.89
N ASN A 122 36.52 -30.91 11.70
CA ASN A 122 37.62 -30.75 12.68
C ASN A 122 39.05 -31.18 12.19
N PRO A 123 40.06 -30.27 12.15
CA PRO A 123 41.39 -30.58 11.51
C PRO A 123 42.67 -29.78 12.01
N PRO A 124 43.94 -30.29 12.24
CA PRO A 124 44.56 -31.62 12.52
C PRO A 124 45.03 -31.75 14.03
N ILE A 125 45.86 -32.66 14.59
CA ILE A 125 46.88 -33.70 14.19
C ILE A 125 46.42 -35.18 14.47
N LYS A 126 47.21 -36.12 15.04
CA LYS A 126 46.80 -37.49 15.44
C LYS A 126 45.83 -37.45 16.63
N ASP A 127 44.67 -38.10 16.52
CA ASP A 127 43.60 -38.09 17.54
C ASP A 127 44.10 -38.35 18.98
N LYS A 128 45.07 -39.25 19.16
CA LYS A 128 45.61 -39.60 20.50
C LYS A 128 46.61 -38.63 21.10
N LEU A 129 47.13 -37.64 20.35
CA LEU A 129 47.92 -36.57 20.98
C LEU A 129 47.01 -35.66 21.84
N ILE A 130 45.73 -35.56 21.48
CA ILE A 130 44.71 -34.85 22.26
C ILE A 130 44.33 -35.69 23.49
N GLU A 131 44.27 -37.01 23.36
CA GLU A 131 44.11 -37.95 24.49
C GLU A 131 45.33 -37.95 25.45
N ALA A 132 46.49 -37.43 25.02
CA ALA A 132 47.69 -37.24 25.85
C ALA A 132 47.61 -36.02 26.80
N GLN A 133 46.46 -35.35 26.90
CA GLN A 133 46.14 -34.32 27.90
C GLN A 133 46.22 -34.78 29.37
N ARG A 134 46.63 -36.02 29.66
CA ARG A 134 47.05 -36.49 31.00
C ARG A 134 48.14 -35.65 31.67
N LEU A 135 48.82 -34.77 30.93
CA LEU A 135 49.66 -33.69 31.49
C LEU A 135 48.92 -32.75 32.48
N GLN A 136 47.58 -32.76 32.48
CA GLN A 136 46.75 -31.97 33.41
C GLN A 136 46.77 -32.47 34.86
N SER A 137 46.95 -33.78 35.11
CA SER A 137 47.02 -34.34 36.48
C SER A 137 48.18 -33.77 37.31
N PRO A 138 49.45 -33.74 36.82
CA PRO A 138 50.57 -33.15 37.56
C PRO A 138 50.55 -31.62 37.67
N THR A 139 49.49 -30.92 37.25
CA THR A 139 49.41 -29.46 37.31
C THR A 139 49.15 -28.99 38.75
N PRO A 140 50.03 -28.16 39.35
CA PRO A 140 49.89 -27.73 40.74
C PRO A 140 48.82 -26.65 40.94
N CYS A 141 48.34 -26.49 42.18
CA CYS A 141 47.43 -25.41 42.55
C CYS A 141 48.11 -24.03 42.64
N SER A 142 49.44 -23.98 42.74
CA SER A 142 50.21 -22.73 42.83
C SER A 142 51.68 -22.89 42.44
N LEU A 143 52.33 -21.76 42.14
CA LEU A 143 53.69 -21.67 41.62
C LEU A 143 54.60 -20.87 42.56
N HIS A 144 55.73 -21.44 42.96
CA HIS A 144 56.77 -20.74 43.72
C HIS A 144 57.55 -19.73 42.86
N PHE A 145 58.09 -18.70 43.51
CA PHE A 145 59.10 -17.79 42.96
C PHE A 145 60.37 -17.94 43.81
N ARG A 146 61.53 -18.10 43.18
CA ARG A 146 62.82 -18.37 43.83
C ARG A 146 63.94 -17.56 43.18
N ASN A 147 64.76 -16.87 43.96
CA ASN A 147 65.95 -16.19 43.43
C ASN A 147 67.14 -17.16 43.20
N ALA A 148 68.22 -16.66 42.60
CA ALA A 148 69.44 -17.45 42.37
C ALA A 148 70.04 -18.03 43.67
N SER A 149 69.95 -17.29 44.79
CA SER A 149 70.47 -17.65 46.12
C SER A 149 69.55 -18.59 46.92
N CYS A 150 68.78 -19.45 46.24
CA CYS A 150 67.81 -20.39 46.82
C CYS A 150 66.68 -19.80 47.70
N HIS A 151 66.51 -18.47 47.79
CA HIS A 151 65.46 -17.87 48.62
C HIS A 151 64.13 -17.82 47.88
N PHE A 152 63.10 -18.42 48.48
CA PHE A 152 61.72 -18.40 47.98
C PHE A 152 60.98 -17.14 48.44
N GLN A 153 60.55 -16.30 47.50
CA GLN A 153 59.95 -15.00 47.81
C GLN A 153 58.43 -15.08 47.99
N GLY A 154 57.90 -14.25 48.89
CA GLY A 154 56.46 -14.07 49.08
C GLY A 154 55.81 -13.38 47.87
N VAL A 155 54.63 -13.87 47.47
CA VAL A 155 53.88 -13.38 46.32
C VAL A 155 52.81 -12.41 46.80
N ILE A 156 52.91 -11.13 46.40
CA ILE A 156 51.87 -10.11 46.65
C ILE A 156 50.70 -10.37 45.70
N ASN A 157 49.52 -10.62 46.25
CA ASN A 157 48.29 -10.87 45.51
C ASN A 157 47.62 -9.56 45.07
N ARG A 158 46.65 -9.63 44.14
CA ARG A 158 45.85 -8.46 43.70
C ARG A 158 44.99 -7.82 44.81
N ASN A 159 44.77 -8.50 45.94
CA ASN A 159 44.12 -7.94 47.13
C ASN A 159 45.13 -7.45 48.19
N SER A 160 46.38 -7.20 47.79
CA SER A 160 47.51 -6.77 48.65
C SER A 160 47.92 -7.71 49.78
N SER A 161 47.30 -8.89 49.92
CA SER A 161 47.78 -9.93 50.83
C SER A 161 49.05 -10.60 50.27
N VAL A 162 49.95 -11.04 51.14
CA VAL A 162 51.13 -11.84 50.75
C VAL A 162 50.81 -13.33 50.90
N SER A 163 51.28 -14.15 49.96
CA SER A 163 51.11 -15.61 49.99
C SER A 163 52.40 -16.35 49.65
N ARG A 164 52.46 -17.63 50.01
CA ARG A 164 53.66 -18.49 49.87
C ARG A 164 54.00 -18.87 48.42
N ALA A 165 53.03 -18.72 47.51
CA ALA A 165 53.10 -19.06 46.09
C ALA A 165 51.97 -18.35 45.32
N LEU A 166 52.10 -18.25 44.00
CA LEU A 166 51.12 -17.67 43.08
C LEU A 166 50.01 -18.68 42.76
N ARG A 167 48.75 -18.34 43.06
CA ARG A 167 47.59 -19.21 42.83
C ARG A 167 47.23 -19.31 41.34
N VAL A 168 47.25 -20.51 40.77
CA VAL A 168 47.06 -20.76 39.32
C VAL A 168 45.69 -20.28 38.84
N CYS A 169 44.61 -20.60 39.55
CA CYS A 169 43.27 -20.16 39.15
C CYS A 169 43.09 -18.64 39.09
N ASN A 170 43.93 -17.85 39.77
CA ASN A 170 43.86 -16.39 39.77
C ASN A 170 44.86 -15.73 38.80
N SER A 171 45.78 -16.51 38.21
CA SER A 171 46.76 -16.05 37.23
C SER A 171 46.43 -16.37 35.76
N TYR A 172 45.43 -17.22 35.47
CA TYR A 172 44.99 -17.47 34.10
C TYR A 172 44.64 -16.17 33.34
N TRP A 173 45.17 -16.02 32.12
CA TRP A 173 45.03 -14.83 31.28
C TRP A 173 45.32 -13.52 32.04
N SER A 174 46.30 -13.54 32.93
CA SER A 174 46.75 -12.36 33.68
C SER A 174 47.34 -11.31 32.72
N ARG A 175 46.68 -10.14 32.61
CA ARG A 175 47.20 -8.99 31.83
C ARG A 175 48.40 -8.34 32.51
N GLU A 176 48.39 -8.31 33.84
CA GLU A 176 49.46 -7.81 34.71
C GLU A 176 49.36 -8.52 36.08
N HIS A 177 50.48 -8.62 36.80
CA HIS A 177 50.51 -9.12 38.17
C HIS A 177 51.53 -8.31 39.02
N PRO A 178 51.28 -8.06 40.32
CA PRO A 178 52.19 -7.26 41.15
C PRO A 178 53.65 -7.72 41.19
N ASN A 179 53.88 -9.04 41.10
CA ASN A 179 55.20 -9.70 41.07
C ASN A 179 55.49 -10.36 39.71
N LEU A 180 54.99 -9.79 38.61
CA LEU A 180 55.43 -10.08 37.23
C LEU A 180 55.45 -8.75 36.46
N ARG A 181 56.50 -7.96 36.69
CA ARG A 181 56.69 -6.60 36.16
C ARG A 181 58.01 -6.42 35.41
N ARG A 182 59.01 -7.28 35.67
CA ARG A 182 60.35 -7.22 35.06
C ARG A 182 60.82 -8.61 34.62
N ALA A 183 61.99 -8.68 33.98
CA ALA A 183 62.64 -9.94 33.62
C ALA A 183 62.97 -10.75 34.87
N GLU A 184 63.53 -10.10 35.91
CA GLU A 184 63.93 -10.77 37.16
C GLU A 184 62.77 -11.51 37.86
N ASP A 185 61.52 -11.05 37.68
CA ASP A 185 60.33 -11.71 38.21
C ASP A 185 60.00 -13.01 37.46
N VAL A 186 60.22 -13.02 36.13
CA VAL A 186 60.03 -14.19 35.27
C VAL A 186 61.15 -15.20 35.50
N ASP A 187 62.39 -14.73 35.66
CA ASP A 187 63.52 -15.56 36.06
C ASP A 187 63.23 -16.24 37.41
N ALA A 188 62.74 -15.48 38.39
CA ALA A 188 62.35 -16.02 39.69
C ALA A 188 61.20 -17.04 39.60
N LEU A 189 60.26 -16.88 38.67
CA LEU A 189 59.21 -17.87 38.40
C LEU A 189 59.78 -19.15 37.74
N LEU A 190 60.68 -19.02 36.77
CA LEU A 190 61.34 -20.15 36.09
C LEU A 190 62.20 -20.97 37.08
N LEU A 191 63.04 -20.29 37.87
CA LEU A 191 63.84 -20.88 38.93
C LEU A 191 62.98 -21.52 40.03
N GLY A 192 61.82 -20.93 40.33
CA GLY A 192 60.83 -21.49 41.26
C GLY A 192 60.19 -22.77 40.75
N MET A 193 59.72 -22.77 39.50
CA MET A 193 59.14 -23.95 38.84
C MET A 193 60.16 -25.08 38.60
N ALA A 194 61.45 -24.76 38.45
CA ALA A 194 62.52 -25.75 38.36
C ALA A 194 62.81 -26.46 39.70
N SER A 195 62.60 -25.77 40.83
CA SER A 195 62.79 -26.33 42.18
C SER A 195 61.52 -26.93 42.79
N GLN A 196 60.33 -26.63 42.25
CA GLN A 196 59.05 -27.11 42.75
C GLN A 196 58.67 -28.46 42.13
N ILE A 197 58.20 -29.39 42.96
CA ILE A 197 57.69 -30.70 42.55
C ILE A 197 56.23 -30.57 42.08
N ALA A 198 55.95 -31.22 40.95
CA ALA A 198 54.62 -31.32 40.35
C ALA A 198 53.67 -32.20 41.17
N GLU A 199 52.36 -32.15 40.87
CA GLU A 199 51.39 -33.03 41.52
C GLU A 199 51.55 -34.50 41.07
N GLN A 200 50.97 -35.41 41.85
CA GLN A 200 51.02 -36.85 41.61
C GLN A 200 50.30 -37.24 40.31
N GLU A 201 50.94 -38.11 39.53
CA GLU A 201 50.40 -38.62 38.27
C GLU A 201 49.37 -39.75 38.47
N ASP A 202 48.34 -39.47 39.28
CA ASP A 202 47.21 -40.36 39.52
C ASP A 202 45.95 -39.92 38.73
N HIS A 203 44.77 -39.98 39.34
CA HIS A 203 43.50 -39.54 38.74
C HIS A 203 43.03 -38.17 39.28
N VAL A 204 43.60 -37.68 40.38
CA VAL A 204 43.20 -36.43 41.01
C VAL A 204 43.60 -35.25 40.13
N VAL A 205 42.69 -34.30 39.97
CA VAL A 205 42.94 -33.02 39.29
C VAL A 205 42.56 -31.88 40.22
N VAL A 206 43.50 -30.94 40.42
CA VAL A 206 43.36 -29.77 41.29
C VAL A 206 42.15 -28.91 40.90
N GLU A 207 41.52 -28.24 41.89
CA GLU A 207 40.35 -27.39 41.65
C GLU A 207 40.65 -26.25 40.66
N ASP A 208 41.88 -25.76 40.61
CA ASP A 208 42.36 -24.76 39.65
C ASP A 208 42.13 -25.18 38.18
N VAL A 209 42.08 -26.48 37.89
CA VAL A 209 41.85 -27.04 36.54
C VAL A 209 40.45 -27.68 36.43
N ARG A 210 40.00 -28.41 37.46
CA ARG A 210 38.72 -29.15 37.43
C ARG A 210 37.47 -28.27 37.68
N ASP A 211 37.62 -27.12 38.34
CA ASP A 211 36.49 -26.21 38.66
C ASP A 211 36.72 -24.75 38.22
N PHE A 212 37.98 -24.29 38.19
CA PHE A 212 38.31 -22.88 37.96
C PHE A 212 39.09 -22.59 36.66
N TRP A 213 39.10 -23.51 35.69
CA TRP A 213 39.67 -23.27 34.36
C TRP A 213 38.95 -22.11 33.65
N PRO A 214 39.62 -21.33 32.77
CA PRO A 214 38.97 -20.22 32.08
C PRO A 214 37.78 -20.66 31.23
N GLY A 215 36.59 -20.14 31.55
CA GLY A 215 35.38 -20.39 30.76
C GLY A 215 35.43 -19.61 29.44
N PRO A 216 35.40 -20.30 28.28
CA PRO A 216 35.54 -19.66 26.96
C PRO A 216 34.24 -19.02 26.46
N LEU A 217 33.10 -19.31 27.10
CA LEU A 217 31.78 -18.84 26.69
C LEU A 217 30.85 -18.67 27.90
N LYS A 218 30.24 -17.49 28.03
CA LYS A 218 29.25 -17.02 29.03
C LYS A 218 29.65 -17.09 30.51
N PHE A 219 30.56 -17.95 30.92
CA PHE A 219 31.03 -18.06 32.30
C PHE A 219 32.53 -17.73 32.39
N SER A 220 32.97 -17.11 33.48
CA SER A 220 34.40 -16.86 33.74
C SER A 220 35.18 -18.15 34.04
N ARG A 221 34.50 -19.18 34.54
CA ARG A 221 35.05 -20.48 34.94
C ARG A 221 34.34 -21.64 34.22
N THR A 222 35.04 -22.74 34.02
CA THR A 222 34.50 -24.02 33.52
C THR A 222 35.25 -25.20 34.14
N ASP A 223 34.69 -26.39 34.02
CA ASP A 223 35.39 -27.64 34.27
C ASP A 223 36.19 -28.01 33.00
N HIS A 224 37.53 -27.99 33.09
CA HIS A 224 38.39 -28.33 31.96
C HIS A 224 38.21 -29.77 31.51
N LEU A 225 38.09 -30.71 32.44
CA LEU A 225 37.97 -32.13 32.13
C LEU A 225 36.63 -32.47 31.50
N ALA A 226 35.53 -31.92 32.00
CA ALA A 226 34.23 -32.04 31.35
C ALA A 226 34.27 -31.44 29.93
N SER A 227 35.02 -30.35 29.73
CA SER A 227 35.26 -29.75 28.42
C SER A 227 36.11 -30.66 27.51
N CYS A 228 37.15 -31.32 28.03
CA CYS A 228 37.98 -32.29 27.31
C CYS A 228 37.20 -33.57 26.95
N LEU A 229 36.37 -34.09 27.87
CA LEU A 229 35.46 -35.20 27.64
C LEU A 229 34.44 -34.86 26.53
N GLN A 230 33.89 -33.65 26.55
CA GLN A 230 32.97 -33.19 25.51
C GLN A 230 33.68 -32.93 24.18
N ARG A 231 34.93 -32.43 24.18
CA ARG A 231 35.77 -32.34 22.99
C ARG A 231 36.10 -33.72 22.43
N GLY A 232 36.32 -34.73 23.27
CA GLY A 232 36.50 -36.11 22.82
C GLY A 232 35.28 -36.67 22.08
N ARG A 233 34.07 -36.33 22.52
CA ARG A 233 32.80 -36.67 21.85
C ARG A 233 32.63 -35.91 20.52
N ASP A 234 32.95 -34.61 20.51
CA ASP A 234 32.94 -33.73 19.33
C ASP A 234 33.94 -34.18 18.24
N LEU A 235 35.11 -34.66 18.66
CA LEU A 235 36.12 -35.26 17.78
C LEU A 235 35.78 -36.71 17.37
N GLY A 236 34.73 -37.32 17.93
CA GLY A 236 34.34 -38.71 17.63
C GLY A 236 35.42 -39.72 18.02
N LEU A 237 36.08 -39.53 19.18
CA LEU A 237 37.14 -40.43 19.65
C LEU A 237 36.61 -41.86 19.92
N PRO A 238 37.42 -42.90 19.65
CA PRO A 238 37.03 -44.30 19.85
C PRO A 238 36.90 -44.66 21.34
N SER A 239 36.22 -45.78 21.63
CA SER A 239 36.10 -46.32 22.98
C SER A 239 37.46 -46.82 23.50
N TYR A 240 37.64 -46.88 24.83
CA TYR A 240 38.87 -47.37 25.46
C TYR A 240 39.35 -48.74 24.94
N THR A 241 38.43 -49.66 24.66
CA THR A 241 38.77 -51.01 24.17
C THR A 241 39.17 -50.99 22.68
N GLN A 242 38.44 -50.27 21.83
CA GLN A 242 38.83 -50.04 20.43
C GLN A 242 40.21 -49.35 20.34
N ALA A 243 40.40 -48.33 21.19
CA ALA A 243 41.61 -47.52 21.29
C ALA A 243 42.82 -48.29 21.82
N ARG A 244 42.62 -49.41 22.52
CA ARG A 244 43.69 -50.36 22.91
C ARG A 244 44.00 -51.36 21.80
N ALA A 245 42.96 -51.96 21.20
CA ALA A 245 43.11 -52.91 20.11
C ALA A 245 43.87 -52.30 18.91
N ALA A 246 43.55 -51.06 18.52
CA ALA A 246 44.24 -50.33 17.46
C ALA A 246 45.69 -49.90 17.79
N LEU A 247 46.16 -50.11 19.02
CA LEU A 247 47.55 -49.94 19.44
C LEU A 247 48.25 -51.29 19.72
N GLY A 248 47.61 -52.43 19.46
CA GLY A 248 48.15 -53.75 19.81
C GLY A 248 48.24 -54.02 21.32
N LEU A 249 47.60 -53.19 22.16
CA LEU A 249 47.62 -53.35 23.61
C LEU A 249 46.65 -54.45 24.04
N ALA A 250 47.05 -55.26 25.02
CA ALA A 250 46.26 -56.39 25.53
C ALA A 250 44.80 -55.98 25.84
N PRO A 251 43.80 -56.81 25.48
CA PRO A 251 42.40 -56.49 25.72
C PRO A 251 42.08 -56.49 27.23
N VAL A 252 41.19 -55.58 27.64
CA VAL A 252 40.73 -55.43 29.04
C VAL A 252 39.24 -55.75 29.06
N THR A 253 38.85 -56.76 29.84
CA THR A 253 37.47 -57.29 29.88
C THR A 253 36.75 -57.03 31.20
N ARG A 254 37.46 -56.65 32.27
CA ARG A 254 36.89 -56.30 33.58
C ARG A 254 37.43 -54.96 34.05
N TRP A 255 36.62 -54.19 34.77
CA TRP A 255 37.00 -52.86 35.29
C TRP A 255 38.21 -52.87 36.22
N GLN A 256 38.44 -53.96 36.95
CA GLN A 256 39.58 -54.12 37.86
C GLN A 256 40.92 -54.23 37.09
N ASP A 257 40.92 -54.77 35.87
CA ASP A 257 42.12 -54.96 35.05
C ASP A 257 42.57 -53.66 34.33
N VAL A 258 41.87 -52.54 34.55
CA VAL A 258 42.18 -51.23 33.95
C VAL A 258 43.44 -50.60 34.55
N ASN A 259 43.76 -50.86 35.83
CA ASN A 259 44.96 -50.32 36.50
C ASN A 259 45.58 -51.22 37.59
N PRO A 260 46.22 -52.34 37.22
CA PRO A 260 47.13 -53.08 38.10
C PRO A 260 48.60 -52.62 37.91
N ALA A 261 49.01 -51.58 38.63
CA ALA A 261 50.42 -51.22 38.92
C ALA A 261 51.46 -51.32 37.77
N LEU A 262 51.26 -50.52 36.70
CA LEU A 262 52.25 -49.96 35.74
C LEU A 262 53.67 -50.57 35.60
N SER A 263 54.04 -50.98 34.38
CA SER A 263 55.44 -51.22 33.95
C SER A 263 55.77 -50.61 32.56
N ARG A 264 57.01 -50.81 32.08
CA ARG A 264 57.78 -49.96 31.14
C ARG A 264 57.76 -50.40 29.65
N SER A 265 58.02 -49.40 28.78
CA SER A 265 58.74 -49.48 27.48
C SER A 265 58.94 -48.02 27.01
N ASP A 266 60.17 -47.49 26.89
CA ASP A 266 61.14 -47.60 25.77
C ASP A 266 60.84 -46.69 24.56
N SER A 267 61.89 -46.06 24.01
CA SER A 267 61.78 -44.92 23.08
C SER A 267 62.87 -44.93 22.00
N THR A 268 62.50 -45.33 20.78
CA THR A 268 63.44 -45.50 19.65
C THR A 268 62.92 -44.94 18.32
N VAL A 269 62.37 -43.72 18.31
CA VAL A 269 62.04 -42.97 17.07
C VAL A 269 62.33 -41.47 17.25
N LEU A 270 63.61 -41.08 17.17
CA LEU A 270 64.01 -39.66 17.08
C LEU A 270 65.36 -39.40 16.37
N GLU A 271 66.09 -40.44 15.95
CA GLU A 271 67.45 -40.28 15.42
C GLU A 271 67.51 -40.11 13.88
N ALA A 272 66.45 -40.43 13.16
CA ALA A 272 66.45 -40.51 11.70
C ALA A 272 66.30 -39.17 10.96
N THR A 273 66.02 -38.06 11.65
CA THR A 273 65.69 -36.75 11.05
C THR A 273 66.74 -35.66 11.28
N ALA A 274 67.71 -35.86 12.17
CA ALA A 274 68.70 -34.82 12.51
C ALA A 274 69.84 -34.67 11.47
N ALA A 275 70.07 -35.68 10.63
CA ALA A 275 71.25 -35.79 9.76
C ALA A 275 71.15 -35.04 8.41
N LEU A 276 70.20 -34.10 8.26
CA LEU A 276 69.86 -33.48 6.97
C LEU A 276 69.94 -31.93 6.96
N LEU A 277 70.24 -31.31 8.10
CA LEU A 277 70.19 -29.84 8.28
C LEU A 277 71.42 -29.23 8.97
N PHE A 278 72.30 -30.05 9.54
CA PHE A 278 73.41 -29.63 10.41
C PHE A 278 74.63 -30.54 10.20
N SER A 279 75.85 -30.02 10.43
CA SER A 279 77.06 -30.85 10.47
C SER A 279 77.12 -31.71 11.74
N GLU A 280 77.93 -32.77 11.75
CA GLU A 280 78.06 -33.66 12.92
C GLU A 280 78.47 -32.94 14.21
N LYS A 281 79.23 -31.84 14.11
CA LYS A 281 79.59 -30.99 15.26
C LYS A 281 78.40 -30.21 15.80
N GLU A 282 77.64 -29.56 14.92
CA GLU A 282 76.43 -28.82 15.31
C GLU A 282 75.36 -29.78 15.86
N VAL A 283 75.22 -30.98 15.30
CA VAL A 283 74.36 -32.04 15.86
C VAL A 283 74.83 -32.46 17.26
N ALA A 284 76.14 -32.58 17.50
CA ALA A 284 76.67 -32.88 18.83
C ALA A 284 76.46 -31.74 19.84
N GLU A 285 76.63 -30.48 19.43
CA GLU A 285 76.36 -29.30 20.25
C GLU A 285 74.87 -29.18 20.60
N ILE A 286 73.97 -29.40 19.63
CA ILE A 286 72.51 -29.43 19.85
C ILE A 286 72.13 -30.60 20.78
N ARG A 287 72.72 -31.80 20.59
CA ARG A 287 72.47 -32.97 21.48
C ARG A 287 72.97 -32.76 22.91
N ASN A 288 74.03 -31.99 23.11
CA ASN A 288 74.57 -31.64 24.42
C ASN A 288 73.81 -30.48 25.10
N THR A 289 73.04 -29.68 24.35
CA THR A 289 72.31 -28.53 24.88
C THR A 289 71.02 -28.97 25.57
N SER A 290 70.91 -28.72 26.88
CA SER A 290 69.71 -29.00 27.67
C SER A 290 68.93 -27.73 28.03
N LEU A 291 67.69 -27.89 28.52
CA LEU A 291 66.89 -26.76 29.00
C LEU A 291 67.55 -26.02 30.18
N ARG A 292 68.42 -26.68 30.96
CA ARG A 292 69.23 -26.04 32.00
C ARG A 292 70.15 -24.98 31.42
N ASP A 293 70.79 -25.29 30.29
CA ASP A 293 71.83 -24.46 29.68
C ASP A 293 71.17 -23.27 28.96
N VAL A 294 70.00 -23.49 28.36
CA VAL A 294 69.11 -22.42 27.88
C VAL A 294 68.69 -21.48 29.02
N LEU A 295 68.28 -22.01 30.19
CA LEU A 295 67.93 -21.19 31.35
C LEU A 295 69.13 -20.42 31.92
N VAL A 296 70.31 -21.04 32.01
CA VAL A 296 71.56 -20.38 32.41
C VAL A 296 71.89 -19.22 31.47
N ALA A 297 71.80 -19.43 30.15
CA ALA A 297 72.08 -18.40 29.15
C ALA A 297 71.06 -17.25 29.14
N VAL A 298 69.76 -17.54 29.36
CA VAL A 298 68.69 -16.52 29.34
C VAL A 298 68.62 -15.74 30.65
N THR A 299 68.73 -16.41 31.80
CA THR A 299 68.58 -15.79 33.14
C THR A 299 69.91 -15.31 33.76
N ASN A 300 71.03 -15.56 33.07
CA ASN A 300 72.40 -15.17 33.49
C ASN A 300 72.76 -15.61 34.93
N VAL A 301 72.31 -16.82 35.33
CA VAL A 301 72.65 -17.43 36.62
C VAL A 301 73.82 -18.40 36.52
N ASN A 302 74.57 -18.56 37.61
CA ASN A 302 75.61 -19.59 37.69
C ASN A 302 74.98 -20.99 37.52
N HIS A 303 75.63 -21.87 36.75
CA HIS A 303 75.27 -23.29 36.58
C HIS A 303 74.94 -24.02 37.89
N GLY A 304 75.58 -23.66 39.01
CA GLY A 304 75.31 -24.23 40.33
C GLY A 304 73.91 -23.93 40.91
N ALA A 305 73.17 -22.97 40.35
CA ALA A 305 71.83 -22.56 40.83
C ALA A 305 70.67 -23.38 40.24
N LEU A 306 70.96 -24.33 39.33
CA LEU A 306 70.01 -25.23 38.67
C LEU A 306 70.57 -26.65 38.54
N GLN A 307 69.72 -27.64 38.78
CA GLN A 307 70.07 -29.06 38.66
C GLN A 307 70.42 -29.48 37.21
N PRO A 308 71.17 -30.58 37.00
CA PRO A 308 71.55 -31.05 35.67
C PRO A 308 70.37 -31.30 34.71
N SER A 309 69.23 -31.78 35.21
CA SER A 309 68.02 -32.00 34.42
C SER A 309 66.82 -31.32 35.09
N VAL A 310 66.53 -30.08 34.67
CA VAL A 310 65.49 -29.21 35.27
C VAL A 310 64.04 -29.73 35.14
N PHE A 311 63.85 -30.91 34.54
CA PHE A 311 62.57 -31.63 34.45
C PHE A 311 62.29 -32.55 35.66
N PHE A 312 63.32 -32.86 36.44
CA PHE A 312 63.25 -33.67 37.67
C PHE A 312 64.00 -32.96 38.80
N TRP A 313 63.77 -33.35 40.05
CA TRP A 313 64.54 -32.84 41.19
C TRP A 313 64.82 -33.96 42.19
N HIS A 314 66.08 -34.14 42.54
CA HIS A 314 66.57 -35.25 43.35
C HIS A 314 67.23 -34.76 44.65
N ALA A 315 67.30 -35.63 45.66
CA ALA A 315 67.95 -35.29 46.92
C ALA A 315 69.45 -35.01 46.68
N GLY A 316 69.86 -33.76 46.88
CA GLY A 316 71.20 -33.25 46.56
C GLY A 316 71.21 -32.15 45.49
N ASP A 317 70.12 -31.98 44.75
CA ASP A 317 69.96 -30.88 43.80
C ASP A 317 69.82 -29.51 44.52
N PRO A 318 70.22 -28.41 43.88
CA PRO A 318 70.16 -27.08 44.48
C PRO A 318 68.72 -26.66 44.81
N CYS A 319 68.61 -25.89 45.89
CA CYS A 319 67.41 -25.18 46.31
C CYS A 319 66.13 -26.05 46.42
N PRO A 320 66.02 -26.96 47.42
CA PRO A 320 64.79 -27.73 47.66
C PRO A 320 63.57 -26.82 47.89
N GLN A 321 62.39 -27.24 47.42
CA GLN A 321 61.14 -26.55 47.73
C GLN A 321 60.84 -26.55 49.24
N PRO A 322 60.26 -25.46 49.82
CA PRO A 322 60.03 -25.38 51.27
C PRO A 322 59.03 -26.42 51.82
N ARG A 323 58.04 -26.81 51.01
CA ARG A 323 57.08 -27.90 51.25
C ARG A 323 56.38 -28.25 49.93
N GLN A 324 55.69 -29.40 49.86
CA GLN A 324 54.70 -29.59 48.79
C GLN A 324 53.56 -28.57 48.97
N LEU A 325 53.14 -27.92 47.88
CA LEU A 325 52.06 -26.94 47.91
C LEU A 325 50.70 -27.64 47.80
N SER A 326 49.77 -27.24 48.67
CA SER A 326 48.35 -27.62 48.63
C SER A 326 47.50 -26.35 48.69
N THR A 327 46.17 -26.48 48.59
CA THR A 327 45.20 -25.36 48.71
C THR A 327 45.34 -24.56 50.03
N GLU A 328 45.95 -25.14 51.07
CA GLU A 328 46.02 -24.57 52.43
C GLU A 328 46.96 -23.36 52.53
N GLY A 329 46.40 -22.21 52.92
CA GLY A 329 47.11 -20.94 53.02
C GLY A 329 47.57 -20.37 51.67
N LEU A 330 46.76 -20.61 50.63
CA LEU A 330 46.75 -19.87 49.37
C LEU A 330 45.47 -19.01 49.29
N PRO A 331 45.41 -18.00 48.41
CA PRO A 331 44.16 -17.30 48.11
C PRO A 331 43.10 -18.26 47.55
N ALA A 332 41.84 -18.03 47.92
CA ALA A 332 40.70 -18.69 47.29
C ALA A 332 40.62 -18.31 45.78
N CYS A 333 40.08 -19.21 44.96
CA CYS A 333 39.85 -18.94 43.56
C CYS A 333 38.71 -17.94 43.36
N ALA A 334 38.91 -16.96 42.47
CA ALA A 334 37.84 -16.02 42.14
C ALA A 334 36.63 -16.76 41.52
N PRO A 335 35.40 -16.52 42.02
CA PRO A 335 34.22 -17.34 41.75
C PRO A 335 33.79 -17.33 40.26
N PRO A 336 32.93 -18.29 39.84
CA PRO A 336 32.26 -18.22 38.55
C PRO A 336 31.38 -16.96 38.47
N VAL A 337 31.59 -16.18 37.41
CA VAL A 337 30.82 -14.98 37.06
C VAL A 337 30.22 -15.21 35.68
N MET A 338 28.92 -14.96 35.53
CA MET A 338 28.28 -14.96 34.22
C MET A 338 28.55 -13.63 33.51
N ARG A 339 28.92 -13.68 32.23
CA ARG A 339 29.08 -12.50 31.36
C ARG A 339 27.77 -12.25 30.62
N ASP A 340 27.06 -11.18 30.96
CA ASP A 340 25.94 -10.69 30.15
C ASP A 340 26.45 -9.69 29.10
N TYR A 341 26.31 -10.05 27.83
CA TYR A 341 26.72 -9.20 26.71
C TYR A 341 25.85 -7.95 26.54
N PHE A 342 24.63 -7.96 27.08
CA PHE A 342 23.62 -6.90 26.93
C PHE A 342 23.40 -6.07 28.21
N GLU A 343 24.21 -6.31 29.25
CA GLU A 343 24.24 -5.47 30.45
C GLU A 343 24.46 -3.99 30.07
N GLY A 344 23.81 -3.09 30.83
CA GLY A 344 23.75 -1.65 30.57
C GLY A 344 23.05 -1.23 29.26
N SER A 345 22.66 -2.16 28.40
CA SER A 345 22.32 -1.88 27.00
C SER A 345 20.81 -1.77 26.74
N GLY A 346 19.98 -2.43 27.55
CA GLY A 346 18.53 -2.51 27.34
C GLY A 346 17.79 -1.17 27.32
N PHE A 347 18.15 -0.22 28.19
CA PHE A 347 17.52 1.10 28.25
C PHE A 347 17.73 1.91 26.96
N GLY A 348 18.99 2.00 26.49
CA GLY A 348 19.32 2.71 25.25
C GLY A 348 18.80 2.00 23.98
N PHE A 349 18.70 0.67 23.99
CA PHE A 349 18.01 -0.09 22.94
C PHE A 349 16.51 0.22 22.90
N GLY A 350 15.86 0.28 24.07
CA GLY A 350 14.46 0.71 24.21
C GLY A 350 14.22 2.14 23.71
N ILE A 351 15.09 3.09 24.09
CA ILE A 351 15.07 4.47 23.56
C ILE A 351 15.23 4.45 22.03
N THR A 352 16.18 3.69 21.50
CA THR A 352 16.41 3.61 20.04
C THR A 352 15.16 3.16 19.30
N ILE A 353 14.49 2.10 19.76
CA ILE A 353 13.22 1.62 19.20
C ILE A 353 12.13 2.69 19.33
N ALA A 354 11.99 3.32 20.50
CA ALA A 354 11.02 4.39 20.72
C ALA A 354 11.24 5.58 19.77
N THR A 355 12.50 5.99 19.53
CA THR A 355 12.85 7.04 18.57
C THR A 355 12.47 6.66 17.14
N LEU A 356 12.74 5.43 16.70
CA LEU A 356 12.31 4.94 15.38
C LEU A 356 10.78 4.95 15.23
N CYS A 357 10.05 4.49 16.26
CA CYS A 357 8.59 4.55 16.30
C CYS A 357 8.05 5.99 16.37
N CYS A 358 8.83 6.95 16.87
CA CYS A 358 8.49 8.36 16.92
C CYS A 358 8.76 9.12 15.60
N PHE A 359 9.51 8.59 14.64
CA PHE A 359 9.71 9.23 13.33
C PHE A 359 8.41 9.65 12.63
N PRO A 360 7.34 8.81 12.54
CA PRO A 360 6.04 9.26 12.04
C PRO A 360 5.38 10.32 12.93
N LEU A 361 5.53 10.28 14.26
CA LEU A 361 4.94 11.29 15.16
C LEU A 361 5.63 12.65 15.01
N VAL A 362 6.96 12.68 14.90
CA VAL A 362 7.75 13.89 14.62
C VAL A 362 7.44 14.44 13.22
N SER A 363 7.32 13.56 12.23
CA SER A 363 6.92 13.95 10.86
C SER A 363 5.50 14.55 10.84
N LEU A 364 4.56 13.95 11.58
CA LEU A 364 3.18 14.44 11.74
C LEU A 364 3.14 15.81 12.44
N LEU A 365 3.91 15.99 13.51
CA LEU A 365 4.06 17.28 14.19
C LEU A 365 4.65 18.34 13.25
N SER A 366 5.68 18.01 12.47
CA SER A 366 6.27 18.93 11.49
C SER A 366 5.27 19.32 10.39
N ALA A 367 4.50 18.36 9.87
CA ALA A 367 3.47 18.59 8.86
C ALA A 367 2.34 19.49 9.41
N TRP A 368 1.95 19.29 10.67
CA TRP A 368 0.97 20.11 11.38
C TRP A 368 1.48 21.54 11.64
N ILE A 369 2.74 21.71 12.06
CA ILE A 369 3.38 23.02 12.20
C ILE A 369 3.45 23.75 10.85
N VAL A 370 3.88 23.07 9.78
CA VAL A 370 3.91 23.65 8.42
C VAL A 370 2.50 24.02 7.94
N ALA A 371 1.48 23.21 8.22
CA ALA A 371 0.09 23.53 7.91
C ALA A 371 -0.43 24.73 8.71
N GLN A 372 -0.09 24.84 10.01
CA GLN A 372 -0.41 26.00 10.85
C GLN A 372 0.26 27.28 10.36
N LEU A 373 1.57 27.23 10.06
CA LEU A 373 2.34 28.35 9.53
C LEU A 373 1.80 28.79 8.16
N ARG A 374 1.45 27.85 7.27
CA ARG A 374 0.83 28.19 5.98
C ARG A 374 -0.56 28.81 6.16
N ARG A 375 -1.39 28.34 7.10
CA ARG A 375 -2.68 28.97 7.45
C ARG A 375 -2.49 30.39 8.02
N ARG A 376 -1.50 30.61 8.90
CA ARG A 376 -1.13 31.95 9.41
C ARG A 376 -0.64 32.88 8.30
N ASN A 377 0.25 32.40 7.43
CA ASN A 377 0.79 33.19 6.32
C ASN A 377 -0.26 33.47 5.24
N PHE A 378 -1.20 32.56 4.99
CA PHE A 378 -2.36 32.83 4.13
C PHE A 378 -3.28 33.90 4.72
N LYS A 379 -3.61 33.84 6.02
CA LYS A 379 -4.31 34.94 6.72
C LYS A 379 -3.56 36.27 6.60
N ARG A 380 -2.22 36.28 6.71
CA ARG A 380 -1.38 37.49 6.54
C ARG A 380 -1.37 38.02 5.08
N LEU A 381 -1.34 37.13 4.09
CA LEU A 381 -1.39 37.51 2.66
C LEU A 381 -2.78 38.04 2.27
N GLN A 382 -3.87 37.42 2.75
CA GLN A 382 -5.21 38.02 2.68
C GLN A 382 -5.26 39.37 3.40
N GLY A 383 -4.51 39.55 4.49
CA GLY A 383 -4.34 40.83 5.18
C GLY A 383 -3.63 41.92 4.34
N ARG A 384 -2.61 41.55 3.55
CA ARG A 384 -1.93 42.50 2.65
C ARG A 384 -2.73 42.83 1.38
N ASN A 385 -3.32 41.83 0.72
CA ASN A 385 -4.27 42.12 -0.38
C ASN A 385 -5.51 42.88 0.11
N ARG A 386 -5.93 42.70 1.37
CA ARG A 386 -6.95 43.57 1.99
C ARG A 386 -6.54 45.03 1.95
N GLN A 387 -5.30 45.39 2.25
CA GLN A 387 -4.89 46.79 2.24
C GLN A 387 -4.88 47.41 0.83
N SER A 388 -4.54 46.66 -0.22
CA SER A 388 -4.62 47.20 -1.59
C SER A 388 -6.05 47.27 -2.13
N VAL A 389 -6.96 46.38 -1.69
CA VAL A 389 -8.37 46.37 -2.13
C VAL A 389 -9.26 47.28 -1.27
N MET A 390 -8.96 47.47 0.02
CA MET A 390 -9.72 48.36 0.92
C MET A 390 -9.67 49.84 0.53
N SER A 391 -8.77 50.24 -0.39
CA SER A 391 -8.65 51.64 -0.82
C SER A 391 -9.85 52.16 -1.62
N GLN A 392 -10.77 51.28 -2.07
CA GLN A 392 -12.02 51.69 -2.74
C GLN A 392 -13.24 50.85 -2.30
N LYS A 393 -14.15 51.52 -1.57
CA LYS A 393 -15.57 51.17 -1.32
C LYS A 393 -15.92 49.71 -0.95
N LEU A 394 -16.03 49.42 0.34
CA LEU A 394 -17.33 49.13 0.99
C LEU A 394 -17.23 49.16 2.54
N MET A 395 -18.21 49.76 3.21
CA MET A 395 -18.37 49.74 4.67
C MET A 395 -19.50 48.76 5.08
N GLY A 396 -19.43 48.17 6.27
CA GLY A 396 -20.58 47.48 6.90
C GLY A 396 -20.54 45.94 7.04
N GLY A 397 -19.41 45.27 6.79
CA GLY A 397 -19.30 43.79 6.92
C GLY A 397 -18.44 43.32 8.11
N MET A 398 -19.02 42.54 9.03
CA MET A 398 -18.32 41.86 10.12
C MET A 398 -17.64 40.57 9.65
N LYS A 399 -16.64 40.07 10.39
CA LYS A 399 -15.70 39.01 9.92
C LYS A 399 -15.79 37.77 10.80
N ALA A 400 -16.06 36.61 10.20
CA ALA A 400 -16.21 35.34 10.91
C ALA A 400 -15.56 34.15 10.17
N LEU A 401 -15.58 32.98 10.80
CA LEU A 401 -15.25 31.68 10.20
C LEU A 401 -16.49 30.77 10.29
N GLU A 402 -17.14 30.51 9.17
CA GLU A 402 -18.33 29.65 9.13
C GLU A 402 -17.94 28.16 9.18
N TRP A 403 -18.62 27.39 10.02
CA TRP A 403 -18.45 25.94 10.13
C TRP A 403 -19.50 25.19 9.28
N GLN A 404 -19.02 24.30 8.41
CA GLN A 404 -19.85 23.59 7.42
C GLN A 404 -20.17 22.13 7.81
N GLY A 405 -19.54 21.61 8.86
CA GLY A 405 -19.63 20.21 9.30
C GLY A 405 -18.28 19.63 9.73
N HIS A 406 -18.27 18.40 10.26
CA HIS A 406 -17.03 17.76 10.74
C HIS A 406 -16.07 17.30 9.63
N LYS A 407 -16.56 17.07 8.40
CA LYS A 407 -15.76 16.60 7.25
C LYS A 407 -15.14 17.74 6.43
N GLU A 408 -15.67 18.95 6.58
CA GLU A 408 -15.31 20.12 5.77
C GLU A 408 -14.50 21.14 6.59
N PRO A 409 -13.58 21.89 5.96
CA PRO A 409 -12.90 22.99 6.64
C PRO A 409 -13.85 24.16 6.87
N CYS A 410 -13.66 24.89 7.98
CA CYS A 410 -14.35 26.17 8.18
C CYS A 410 -13.91 27.19 7.12
N ARG A 411 -14.85 27.95 6.56
CA ARG A 411 -14.61 28.96 5.51
C ARG A 411 -14.58 30.38 6.11
N PRO A 412 -13.62 31.26 5.75
CA PRO A 412 -13.64 32.65 6.19
C PRO A 412 -14.75 33.41 5.46
N VAL A 413 -15.58 34.13 6.21
CA VAL A 413 -16.74 34.86 5.66
C VAL A 413 -16.82 36.29 6.17
N LEU A 414 -17.51 37.11 5.38
CA LEU A 414 -18.02 38.42 5.78
C LEU A 414 -19.53 38.28 5.99
N VAL A 415 -20.03 38.72 7.15
CA VAL A 415 -21.47 38.76 7.44
C VAL A 415 -21.90 40.22 7.41
N HIS A 416 -22.92 40.50 6.60
CA HIS A 416 -23.53 41.81 6.46
C HIS A 416 -25.01 41.71 6.84
N LEU A 417 -25.46 42.62 7.69
CA LEU A 417 -26.81 42.66 8.23
C LEU A 417 -27.58 43.77 7.54
N GLN A 418 -28.79 43.47 7.11
CA GLN A 418 -29.78 44.41 6.58
C GLN A 418 -31.13 44.14 7.26
N PRO A 419 -32.05 45.11 7.32
CA PRO A 419 -33.39 44.87 7.84
C PRO A 419 -34.06 43.69 7.12
N GLY A 420 -34.51 42.69 7.87
CA GLY A 420 -35.09 41.43 7.36
C GLY A 420 -34.13 40.45 6.65
N GLN A 421 -32.84 40.79 6.40
CA GLN A 421 -31.93 39.92 5.64
C GLN A 421 -30.50 39.84 6.21
N ILE A 422 -29.96 38.61 6.26
CA ILE A 422 -28.57 38.33 6.65
C ILE A 422 -27.82 37.79 5.42
N HIS A 423 -26.84 38.54 4.94
CA HIS A 423 -25.96 38.09 3.86
C HIS A 423 -24.64 37.53 4.41
N VAL A 424 -24.27 36.33 3.98
CA VAL A 424 -22.97 35.70 4.23
C VAL A 424 -22.20 35.67 2.91
N MET A 425 -20.99 36.25 2.88
CA MET A 425 -20.18 36.47 1.68
C MET A 425 -18.75 35.89 1.85
N ASP A 426 -18.09 35.52 0.75
CA ASP A 426 -16.64 35.20 0.74
C ASP A 426 -15.83 36.48 1.04
N GLY A 427 -14.54 36.31 1.38
CA GLY A 427 -13.56 37.40 1.46
C GLY A 427 -13.29 38.14 0.15
N ARG A 428 -14.05 37.85 -0.92
CA ARG A 428 -14.08 38.52 -2.23
C ARG A 428 -15.45 39.16 -2.55
N LEU A 429 -16.31 39.34 -1.55
CA LEU A 429 -17.65 39.96 -1.65
C LEU A 429 -18.69 39.20 -2.51
N SER A 430 -18.37 37.99 -2.99
CA SER A 430 -19.38 37.10 -3.59
C SER A 430 -20.31 36.54 -2.50
N VAL A 431 -21.62 36.71 -2.66
CA VAL A 431 -22.63 36.16 -1.75
C VAL A 431 -22.57 34.62 -1.78
N LEU A 432 -22.52 34.00 -0.60
CA LEU A 432 -22.53 32.55 -0.39
C LEU A 432 -23.89 32.05 0.12
N ARG A 433 -24.60 32.89 0.89
CA ARG A 433 -25.96 32.65 1.40
C ARG A 433 -26.63 33.99 1.70
N THR A 434 -27.92 34.08 1.43
CA THR A 434 -28.81 35.10 1.99
C THR A 434 -29.83 34.37 2.83
N VAL A 435 -30.06 34.82 4.06
CA VAL A 435 -31.13 34.32 4.95
C VAL A 435 -32.15 35.44 5.08
N GLN A 436 -33.39 35.16 4.70
CA GLN A 436 -34.52 36.07 4.90
C GLN A 436 -35.24 35.69 6.20
N LEU A 437 -35.63 36.69 6.99
CA LEU A 437 -36.32 36.50 8.27
C LEU A 437 -37.58 37.36 8.29
N GLN A 438 -38.73 36.76 8.62
CA GLN A 438 -40.04 37.41 8.56
C GLN A 438 -40.77 37.29 9.90
N PRO A 439 -41.33 38.37 10.47
CA PRO A 439 -42.19 38.26 11.65
C PRO A 439 -43.46 37.47 11.29
N PRO A 440 -44.00 36.62 12.20
CA PRO A 440 -43.66 36.47 13.61
C PRO A 440 -42.68 35.31 13.91
N GLN A 441 -41.68 35.03 13.06
CA GLN A 441 -40.68 34.00 13.34
C GLN A 441 -39.93 34.25 14.68
N GLN A 442 -39.71 33.18 15.44
CA GLN A 442 -38.86 33.19 16.62
C GLN A 442 -37.48 32.61 16.30
N VAL A 443 -36.43 33.41 16.48
CA VAL A 443 -35.05 33.05 16.13
C VAL A 443 -34.29 32.65 17.39
N SER A 444 -33.68 31.46 17.43
CA SER A 444 -32.84 31.04 18.56
C SER A 444 -31.35 31.25 18.27
N LEU A 445 -30.72 32.08 19.08
CA LEU A 445 -29.27 32.23 19.17
C LEU A 445 -28.76 31.23 20.22
N ILE A 446 -27.73 30.48 19.86
CA ILE A 446 -27.07 29.53 20.75
C ILE A 446 -25.59 29.92 20.84
N LEU A 447 -25.15 30.33 22.02
CA LEU A 447 -23.78 30.75 22.29
C LEU A 447 -22.97 29.61 22.91
N SER A 448 -21.68 29.55 22.59
CA SER A 448 -20.77 28.62 23.27
C SER A 448 -20.39 29.15 24.65
N SER A 449 -20.73 28.42 25.72
CA SER A 449 -20.34 28.74 27.11
C SER A 449 -18.88 28.46 27.43
N ASN A 450 -18.21 27.61 26.63
CA ASN A 450 -16.84 27.16 26.88
C ASN A 450 -15.88 27.40 25.69
N ARG A 451 -14.61 26.98 25.84
CA ARG A 451 -13.52 27.09 24.84
C ARG A 451 -13.32 28.51 24.26
N ARG A 452 -13.12 29.48 25.15
CA ARG A 452 -13.02 30.93 24.83
C ARG A 452 -14.29 31.51 24.20
N ARG A 453 -15.44 30.84 24.39
CA ARG A 453 -16.81 31.30 24.10
C ARG A 453 -17.07 31.85 22.69
N ARG A 454 -16.17 31.58 21.76
CA ARG A 454 -16.01 32.15 20.42
C ARG A 454 -17.03 31.74 19.35
N ALA A 455 -18.03 30.92 19.70
CA ALA A 455 -18.94 30.33 18.74
C ALA A 455 -20.37 30.83 18.94
N LEU A 456 -21.03 31.12 17.82
CA LEU A 456 -22.43 31.51 17.70
C LEU A 456 -23.08 30.54 16.71
N LEU A 457 -24.14 29.88 17.13
CA LEU A 457 -25.07 29.15 16.28
C LEU A 457 -26.34 29.98 16.16
N LEU A 458 -26.63 30.46 14.96
CA LEU A 458 -27.93 31.00 14.61
C LEU A 458 -28.78 29.85 14.06
N LYS A 459 -29.80 29.43 14.81
CA LYS A 459 -30.79 28.48 14.30
C LYS A 459 -31.74 29.19 13.36
N ILE A 460 -31.87 28.67 12.16
CA ILE A 460 -32.68 29.26 11.10
C ILE A 460 -33.87 28.34 10.85
N PRO A 461 -35.11 28.77 11.12
CA PRO A 461 -36.29 27.97 10.82
C PRO A 461 -36.35 27.67 9.33
N LYS A 462 -36.93 26.53 8.96
CA LYS A 462 -37.09 26.03 7.59
C LYS A 462 -35.80 25.74 6.78
N GLU A 463 -34.62 26.30 7.08
CA GLU A 463 -33.36 26.03 6.34
C GLU A 463 -32.34 25.10 7.08
N TYR A 464 -31.03 25.25 6.82
CA TYR A 464 -29.93 24.68 7.61
C TYR A 464 -29.30 25.74 8.52
N ASP A 465 -28.72 25.34 9.65
CA ASP A 465 -28.24 26.27 10.67
C ASP A 465 -26.96 27.03 10.23
N LEU A 466 -26.77 28.25 10.72
CA LEU A 466 -25.58 29.07 10.46
C LEU A 466 -24.67 29.11 11.70
N VAL A 467 -23.51 28.45 11.62
CA VAL A 467 -22.53 28.39 12.73
C VAL A 467 -21.32 29.26 12.42
N LEU A 468 -21.12 30.31 13.21
CA LEU A 468 -20.03 31.28 13.10
C LEU A 468 -19.03 31.12 14.24
N LEU A 469 -17.74 31.15 13.88
CA LEU A 469 -16.60 31.10 14.80
C LEU A 469 -15.79 32.40 14.70
N PHE A 470 -15.52 33.01 15.83
CA PHE A 470 -14.74 34.24 15.96
C PHE A 470 -13.32 33.96 16.47
N ASN A 471 -12.41 34.94 16.38
CA ASN A 471 -11.05 34.85 16.92
C ASN A 471 -11.04 35.23 18.42
N LEU A 472 -11.91 36.16 18.82
CA LEU A 472 -12.10 36.66 20.19
C LEU A 472 -13.56 36.53 20.66
N GLU A 473 -13.78 36.57 21.98
CA GLU A 473 -15.13 36.63 22.57
C GLU A 473 -15.80 37.99 22.30
N GLU A 474 -15.04 39.08 22.34
CA GLU A 474 -15.44 40.43 21.95
C GLU A 474 -15.99 40.50 20.51
N GLU A 475 -15.30 39.88 19.54
CA GLU A 475 -15.75 39.81 18.14
C GLU A 475 -17.11 39.10 18.01
N ARG A 476 -17.36 38.06 18.82
CA ARG A 476 -18.68 37.40 18.89
C ARG A 476 -19.70 38.31 19.55
N GLN A 477 -19.34 38.95 20.65
CA GLN A 477 -20.26 39.76 21.44
C GLN A 477 -20.80 40.95 20.64
N VAL A 478 -19.92 41.67 19.94
CA VAL A 478 -20.29 42.73 18.99
C VAL A 478 -21.13 42.19 17.82
N MET A 479 -20.87 40.97 17.34
CA MET A 479 -21.74 40.33 16.33
C MET A 479 -23.15 40.06 16.90
N VAL A 480 -23.25 39.55 18.13
CA VAL A 480 -24.53 39.24 18.79
C VAL A 480 -25.33 40.52 19.04
N GLU A 481 -24.70 41.58 19.56
CA GLU A 481 -25.36 42.87 19.81
C GLU A 481 -25.90 43.50 18.52
N ASN A 482 -25.09 43.53 17.45
CA ASN A 482 -25.54 44.02 16.14
C ASN A 482 -26.64 43.14 15.53
N LEU A 483 -26.60 41.82 15.75
CA LEU A 483 -27.65 40.91 15.28
C LEU A 483 -28.95 41.09 16.07
N GLN A 484 -28.89 41.23 17.39
CA GLN A 484 -30.03 41.57 18.23
C GLN A 484 -30.63 42.93 17.85
N GLY A 485 -29.81 43.91 17.47
CA GLY A 485 -30.25 45.19 16.91
C GLY A 485 -31.08 45.01 15.63
N ALA A 486 -30.47 44.42 14.59
CA ALA A 486 -31.14 44.18 13.31
C ALA A 486 -32.41 43.30 13.42
N LEU A 487 -32.43 42.32 14.34
CA LEU A 487 -33.62 41.52 14.63
C LEU A 487 -34.74 42.34 15.29
N LYS A 488 -34.41 43.23 16.24
CA LYS A 488 -35.39 44.15 16.88
C LYS A 488 -35.94 45.17 15.89
N GLU A 489 -35.09 45.76 15.05
CA GLU A 489 -35.49 46.65 13.95
C GLU A 489 -36.45 45.96 12.96
N SER A 490 -36.28 44.65 12.77
CA SER A 490 -37.14 43.81 11.91
C SER A 490 -38.38 43.25 12.63
N GLY A 491 -38.65 43.63 13.89
CA GLY A 491 -39.82 43.18 14.66
C GLY A 491 -39.78 41.70 15.09
N LEU A 492 -38.62 41.05 15.08
CA LEU A 492 -38.49 39.61 15.34
C LEU A 492 -38.27 39.31 16.83
N SER A 493 -38.94 38.26 17.33
CA SER A 493 -38.65 37.72 18.67
C SER A 493 -37.44 36.79 18.62
N PHE A 494 -36.61 36.82 19.66
CA PHE A 494 -35.46 35.92 19.76
C PHE A 494 -35.29 35.34 21.16
N GLN A 495 -34.64 34.18 21.22
CA GLN A 495 -34.22 33.54 22.47
C GLN A 495 -32.71 33.28 22.44
N GLU A 496 -32.04 33.43 23.56
CA GLU A 496 -30.61 33.18 23.71
C GLU A 496 -30.35 32.02 24.67
N TRP A 497 -29.52 31.07 24.26
CA TRP A 497 -29.21 29.85 25.01
C TRP A 497 -27.68 29.63 25.08
N GLU A 498 -27.15 29.24 26.23
CA GLU A 498 -25.75 28.81 26.36
C GLU A 498 -25.62 27.27 26.31
N LEU A 499 -24.81 26.76 25.37
CA LEU A 499 -24.42 25.34 25.28
C LEU A 499 -22.90 25.20 25.17
N ARG A 500 -22.32 24.02 25.42
CA ARG A 500 -20.87 23.80 25.19
C ARG A 500 -20.58 23.75 23.69
N GLU A 501 -19.37 24.11 23.24
CA GLU A 501 -19.00 24.12 21.81
C GLU A 501 -19.32 22.79 21.09
N GLN A 502 -19.14 21.64 21.78
CA GLN A 502 -19.46 20.31 21.21
C GLN A 502 -20.94 19.96 21.20
N GLU A 503 -21.76 20.55 22.08
CA GLU A 503 -23.21 20.35 22.13
C GLU A 503 -23.88 21.24 21.08
N LEU A 504 -23.45 22.50 20.99
CA LEU A 504 -23.78 23.45 19.91
C LEU A 504 -23.53 22.85 18.52
N MET A 505 -22.34 22.28 18.29
CA MET A 505 -21.97 21.65 17.00
C MET A 505 -22.73 20.34 16.71
N ARG A 506 -23.39 19.73 17.71
CA ARG A 506 -24.27 18.56 17.53
C ARG A 506 -25.74 18.95 17.33
N ALA A 507 -26.16 20.08 17.93
CA ALA A 507 -27.51 20.63 17.80
C ALA A 507 -27.71 21.39 16.47
N ALA A 508 -26.62 21.80 15.81
CA ALA A 508 -26.64 22.44 14.51
C ALA A 508 -26.97 21.45 13.36
N VAL A 509 -27.95 21.79 12.53
CA VAL A 509 -28.27 21.06 11.29
C VAL A 509 -27.37 21.55 10.16
N THR A 510 -26.40 20.75 9.72
CA THR A 510 -25.49 21.08 8.62
C THR A 510 -26.10 20.84 7.23
N ARG A 511 -25.53 21.44 6.19
CA ARG A 511 -25.92 21.21 4.78
C ARG A 511 -25.85 19.73 4.37
N GLU A 512 -24.88 18.96 4.87
CA GLU A 512 -24.79 17.51 4.60
C GLU A 512 -25.98 16.75 5.23
N GLN A 513 -26.33 17.07 6.49
CA GLN A 513 -27.47 16.46 7.18
C GLN A 513 -28.80 16.86 6.52
N ARG A 514 -28.98 18.14 6.15
CA ARG A 514 -30.18 18.62 5.45
C ARG A 514 -30.33 17.96 4.08
N SER A 515 -29.25 17.79 3.32
CA SER A 515 -29.32 17.08 2.03
C SER A 515 -29.79 15.61 2.19
N HIS A 516 -29.35 14.92 3.25
CA HIS A 516 -29.81 13.57 3.57
C HIS A 516 -31.27 13.55 4.09
N LEU A 517 -31.70 14.59 4.79
CA LEU A 517 -33.09 14.76 5.21
C LEU A 517 -34.00 14.91 3.98
N LEU A 518 -33.62 15.76 3.02
CA LEU A 518 -34.31 15.96 1.76
C LEU A 518 -34.34 14.67 0.90
N GLU A 519 -33.22 13.93 0.79
CA GLU A 519 -33.21 12.61 0.12
C GLU A 519 -34.19 11.63 0.77
N THR A 520 -34.38 11.72 2.10
CA THR A 520 -35.34 10.88 2.83
C THR A 520 -36.79 11.33 2.65
N PHE A 521 -37.04 12.64 2.62
CA PHE A 521 -38.32 13.28 2.30
C PHE A 521 -38.81 12.89 0.89
N PHE A 522 -37.98 13.09 -0.14
CA PHE A 522 -38.30 12.72 -1.52
C PHE A 522 -38.57 11.22 -1.68
N ARG A 523 -37.80 10.35 -1.01
CA ARG A 523 -38.02 8.91 -1.07
C ARG A 523 -39.37 8.47 -0.47
N HIS A 524 -39.86 9.17 0.56
CA HIS A 524 -41.20 8.90 1.12
C HIS A 524 -42.31 9.44 0.21
N LEU A 525 -42.18 10.67 -0.33
CA LEU A 525 -43.09 11.22 -1.34
C LEU A 525 -43.29 10.25 -2.51
N PHE A 526 -42.19 9.81 -3.13
CA PHE A 526 -42.26 8.99 -4.33
C PHE A 526 -42.81 7.59 -4.06
N SER A 527 -42.67 7.05 -2.85
CA SER A 527 -43.31 5.79 -2.46
C SER A 527 -44.85 5.87 -2.44
N GLN A 528 -45.39 7.01 -1.99
CA GLN A 528 -46.85 7.27 -1.96
C GLN A 528 -47.40 7.61 -3.35
N VAL A 529 -46.60 8.26 -4.20
CA VAL A 529 -47.02 8.72 -5.54
C VAL A 529 -46.92 7.63 -6.62
N LEU A 530 -45.90 6.76 -6.56
CA LEU A 530 -45.64 5.71 -7.56
C LEU A 530 -46.26 4.35 -7.22
N ASP A 531 -47.08 4.26 -6.17
CA ASP A 531 -47.66 3.03 -5.62
C ASP A 531 -46.62 1.93 -5.37
N ILE A 532 -45.47 2.32 -4.81
CA ILE A 532 -44.38 1.42 -4.43
C ILE A 532 -44.62 0.93 -3.00
N ASP A 533 -44.52 -0.38 -2.77
CA ASP A 533 -44.59 -0.99 -1.45
C ASP A 533 -43.70 -0.24 -0.44
N GLN A 534 -44.30 0.32 0.61
CA GLN A 534 -43.63 1.20 1.59
C GLN A 534 -42.42 0.52 2.28
N ALA A 535 -42.39 -0.81 2.28
CA ALA A 535 -41.25 -1.60 2.75
C ALA A 535 -39.99 -1.46 1.85
N ASP A 536 -40.15 -1.40 0.52
CA ASP A 536 -39.01 -1.30 -0.42
C ASP A 536 -38.46 0.13 -0.54
N ALA A 537 -39.27 1.14 -0.21
CA ALA A 537 -38.83 2.52 0.02
C ALA A 537 -37.88 2.65 1.24
N GLY A 538 -37.61 1.56 1.96
CA GLY A 538 -36.64 1.53 3.05
C GLY A 538 -37.19 2.22 4.30
N ALA A 539 -38.30 1.69 4.81
CA ALA A 539 -38.76 1.96 6.17
C ALA A 539 -37.61 1.71 7.16
N LEU A 540 -37.22 2.75 7.89
CA LEU A 540 -36.18 2.69 8.91
C LEU A 540 -36.74 2.02 10.19
N PRO A 541 -35.91 1.45 11.08
CA PRO A 541 -36.38 0.79 12.31
C PRO A 541 -37.23 1.72 13.20
N LEU A 542 -38.13 1.17 14.02
CA LEU A 542 -39.13 1.96 14.78
C LEU A 542 -38.54 3.15 15.58
N ASP A 543 -37.35 2.99 16.17
CA ASP A 543 -36.61 4.04 16.89
C ASP A 543 -36.29 5.30 16.06
N SER A 544 -36.47 5.25 14.74
CA SER A 544 -36.22 6.36 13.81
C SER A 544 -37.44 7.20 13.45
N SER A 545 -38.63 6.88 13.99
CA SER A 545 -39.90 7.59 13.76
C SER A 545 -39.74 9.12 13.85
N GLN A 546 -38.96 9.61 14.80
CA GLN A 546 -38.66 11.04 14.96
C GLN A 546 -37.99 11.64 13.71
N LYS A 547 -37.02 10.97 13.08
CA LYS A 547 -36.32 11.49 11.88
C LYS A 547 -37.19 11.48 10.64
N VAL A 548 -38.14 10.55 10.57
CA VAL A 548 -39.16 10.55 9.50
C VAL A 548 -40.14 11.70 9.72
N ARG A 549 -40.58 11.95 10.97
CA ARG A 549 -41.38 13.15 11.31
C ARG A 549 -40.64 14.44 11.00
N GLU A 550 -39.38 14.58 11.41
CA GLU A 550 -38.51 15.74 11.12
C GLU A 550 -38.36 15.98 9.60
N ALA A 551 -38.31 14.91 8.79
CA ALA A 551 -38.31 15.02 7.33
C ALA A 551 -39.68 15.45 6.79
N LEU A 552 -40.78 14.90 7.28
CA LEU A 552 -42.16 15.23 6.85
C LEU A 552 -42.58 16.65 7.27
N THR A 553 -41.99 17.20 8.33
CA THR A 553 -42.11 18.62 8.72
C THR A 553 -41.04 19.51 8.10
N CYS A 554 -40.25 19.01 7.14
CA CYS A 554 -39.29 19.81 6.41
C CYS A 554 -39.98 20.55 5.26
N GLU A 555 -39.60 21.81 5.08
CA GLU A 555 -40.04 22.65 3.97
C GLU A 555 -38.82 23.05 3.13
N LEU A 556 -39.05 23.20 1.82
CA LEU A 556 -38.01 23.31 0.80
C LEU A 556 -37.95 24.75 0.25
N SER A 557 -36.79 25.41 0.32
CA SER A 557 -36.63 26.74 -0.29
C SER A 557 -36.40 26.64 -1.80
N ARG A 558 -36.73 27.68 -2.57
CA ARG A 558 -36.62 27.71 -4.04
C ARG A 558 -35.23 27.31 -4.57
N ALA A 559 -34.17 27.69 -3.85
CA ALA A 559 -32.79 27.33 -4.22
C ALA A 559 -32.48 25.83 -4.01
N GLU A 560 -33.06 25.20 -2.98
CA GLU A 560 -32.91 23.76 -2.73
C GLU A 560 -33.80 22.93 -3.66
N PHE A 561 -34.97 23.46 -4.04
CA PHE A 561 -35.81 22.90 -5.10
C PHE A 561 -35.07 22.91 -6.46
N ALA A 562 -34.46 24.03 -6.84
CA ALA A 562 -33.62 24.14 -8.04
C ALA A 562 -32.47 23.12 -8.06
N GLU A 563 -31.65 23.07 -6.99
CA GLU A 563 -30.50 22.16 -6.91
C GLU A 563 -30.93 20.67 -6.89
N SER A 564 -32.11 20.34 -6.34
CA SER A 564 -32.64 18.96 -6.35
C SER A 564 -33.32 18.56 -7.67
N LEU A 565 -33.79 19.52 -8.46
CA LEU A 565 -34.12 19.35 -9.89
C LEU A 565 -32.86 19.34 -10.78
N GLY A 566 -31.73 19.87 -10.30
CA GLY A 566 -30.52 20.09 -11.10
C GLY A 566 -30.65 21.25 -12.10
N LEU A 567 -31.45 22.26 -11.76
CA LEU A 567 -31.68 23.49 -12.53
C LEU A 567 -31.12 24.72 -11.80
N LYS A 568 -31.20 25.91 -12.42
CA LYS A 568 -30.75 27.17 -11.81
C LYS A 568 -31.86 27.74 -10.89
N PRO A 569 -31.55 28.42 -9.77
CA PRO A 569 -32.58 29.03 -8.90
C PRO A 569 -33.46 30.10 -9.58
N GLN A 570 -32.96 30.71 -10.65
CA GLN A 570 -33.62 31.71 -11.48
C GLN A 570 -34.11 31.14 -12.84
N ASP A 571 -34.39 29.84 -12.88
CA ASP A 571 -34.96 29.16 -14.04
C ASP A 571 -36.49 29.33 -14.04
N MET A 572 -37.08 29.73 -15.17
CA MET A 572 -38.52 29.97 -15.29
C MET A 572 -39.37 28.74 -14.93
N PHE A 573 -38.87 27.51 -15.16
CA PHE A 573 -39.56 26.30 -14.70
C PHE A 573 -39.65 26.24 -13.19
N VAL A 574 -38.53 26.52 -12.52
CA VAL A 574 -38.40 26.47 -11.07
C VAL A 574 -39.26 27.55 -10.44
N GLU A 575 -39.26 28.77 -11.00
CA GLU A 575 -40.08 29.88 -10.48
C GLU A 575 -41.58 29.62 -10.64
N SER A 576 -42.06 29.30 -11.84
CA SER A 576 -43.49 29.01 -12.08
C SER A 576 -43.98 27.78 -11.30
N MET A 577 -43.21 26.68 -11.27
CA MET A 577 -43.62 25.46 -10.55
C MET A 577 -43.58 25.65 -9.02
N PHE A 578 -42.69 26.50 -8.50
CA PHE A 578 -42.63 26.81 -7.07
C PHE A 578 -43.78 27.73 -6.65
N SER A 579 -44.06 28.80 -7.40
CA SER A 579 -45.17 29.72 -7.11
C SER A 579 -46.54 29.05 -7.23
N LEU A 580 -46.70 28.07 -8.12
CA LEU A 580 -47.90 27.22 -8.19
C LEU A 580 -48.05 26.26 -7.00
N ALA A 581 -46.95 25.97 -6.29
CA ALA A 581 -46.91 25.03 -5.18
C ALA A 581 -47.01 25.69 -3.80
N ASP A 582 -46.50 26.91 -3.67
CA ASP A 582 -46.49 27.74 -2.46
C ASP A 582 -47.92 28.27 -2.18
N LYS A 583 -48.80 27.41 -1.66
CA LYS A 583 -50.25 27.68 -1.54
C LYS A 583 -50.58 28.65 -0.41
N ASP A 584 -49.74 28.71 0.62
CA ASP A 584 -49.85 29.70 1.69
C ASP A 584 -48.99 30.96 1.44
N GLY A 585 -48.19 30.97 0.37
CA GLY A 585 -47.38 32.13 -0.07
C GLY A 585 -46.17 32.42 0.82
N ASN A 586 -45.72 31.45 1.64
CA ASN A 586 -44.71 31.67 2.66
C ASN A 586 -43.26 31.70 2.13
N GLY A 587 -43.01 31.34 0.87
CA GLY A 587 -41.68 31.30 0.24
C GLY A 587 -40.95 29.96 0.40
N TYR A 588 -41.59 28.96 1.00
CA TYR A 588 -41.07 27.60 1.20
C TYR A 588 -42.18 26.58 0.87
N LEU A 589 -41.77 25.44 0.33
CA LEU A 589 -42.67 24.43 -0.22
C LEU A 589 -42.75 23.22 0.73
N SER A 590 -43.92 22.94 1.32
CA SER A 590 -44.11 21.84 2.29
C SER A 590 -44.31 20.46 1.64
N PHE A 591 -44.22 19.39 2.46
CA PHE A 591 -44.53 18.02 2.03
C PHE A 591 -45.91 17.89 1.36
N ARG A 592 -46.94 18.56 1.89
CA ARG A 592 -48.33 18.40 1.44
C ARG A 592 -48.56 19.10 0.11
N GLU A 593 -48.12 20.34 -0.01
CA GLU A 593 -48.19 21.12 -1.23
C GLU A 593 -47.48 20.40 -2.39
N PHE A 594 -46.30 19.85 -2.13
CA PHE A 594 -45.58 19.08 -3.14
C PHE A 594 -46.30 17.78 -3.51
N LEU A 595 -46.83 17.06 -2.51
CA LEU A 595 -47.57 15.81 -2.73
C LEU A 595 -48.84 16.05 -3.56
N ASP A 596 -49.65 17.06 -3.24
CA ASP A 596 -50.87 17.42 -3.96
C ASP A 596 -50.59 17.60 -5.46
N ILE A 597 -49.55 18.35 -5.78
CA ILE A 597 -49.13 18.63 -7.16
C ILE A 597 -48.61 17.36 -7.85
N LEU A 598 -47.78 16.56 -7.19
CA LEU A 598 -47.31 15.28 -7.75
C LEU A 598 -48.45 14.29 -8.00
N VAL A 599 -49.48 14.28 -7.15
CA VAL A 599 -50.66 13.43 -7.33
C VAL A 599 -51.46 13.88 -8.55
N VAL A 600 -51.67 15.18 -8.78
CA VAL A 600 -52.31 15.69 -10.02
C VAL A 600 -51.45 15.36 -11.25
N PHE A 601 -50.14 15.62 -11.21
CA PHE A 601 -49.22 15.28 -12.30
C PHE A 601 -49.21 13.78 -12.66
N MET A 602 -49.36 12.88 -11.69
CA MET A 602 -49.32 11.43 -11.92
C MET A 602 -50.68 10.82 -12.23
N LYS A 603 -51.65 11.00 -11.32
CA LYS A 603 -52.95 10.31 -11.30
C LYS A 603 -54.13 11.17 -11.78
N GLY A 604 -53.95 12.48 -11.91
CA GLY A 604 -54.99 13.39 -12.39
C GLY A 604 -55.38 13.17 -13.87
N SER A 605 -56.59 13.62 -14.21
CA SER A 605 -57.16 13.56 -15.56
C SER A 605 -56.44 14.50 -16.54
N PRO A 606 -56.62 14.35 -17.86
CA PRO A 606 -56.12 15.31 -18.85
C PRO A 606 -56.62 16.74 -18.63
N GLU A 607 -57.86 16.88 -18.14
CA GLU A 607 -58.48 18.18 -17.83
C GLU A 607 -57.88 18.80 -16.56
N GLU A 608 -57.65 18.00 -15.50
CA GLU A 608 -56.97 18.46 -14.29
C GLU A 608 -55.52 18.88 -14.58
N LYS A 609 -54.84 18.15 -15.48
CA LYS A 609 -53.47 18.46 -15.91
C LYS A 609 -53.39 19.70 -16.80
N SER A 610 -54.32 19.88 -17.75
CA SER A 610 -54.39 21.13 -18.54
C SER A 610 -54.74 22.33 -17.65
N ARG A 611 -55.58 22.14 -16.62
CA ARG A 611 -55.94 23.18 -15.64
C ARG A 611 -54.80 23.51 -14.67
N LEU A 612 -53.97 22.53 -14.32
CA LEU A 612 -52.72 22.77 -13.58
C LEU A 612 -51.70 23.52 -14.45
N MET A 613 -51.57 23.16 -15.72
CA MET A 613 -50.70 23.83 -16.69
C MET A 613 -51.15 25.27 -16.95
N PHE A 614 -52.45 25.52 -17.10
CA PHE A 614 -53.02 26.86 -17.25
C PHE A 614 -52.65 27.75 -16.06
N ARG A 615 -52.89 27.27 -14.84
CA ARG A 615 -52.51 27.96 -13.58
C ARG A 615 -51.00 28.11 -13.35
N MET A 616 -50.16 27.45 -14.14
CA MET A 616 -48.70 27.63 -14.08
C MET A 616 -48.24 28.89 -14.84
N TYR A 617 -49.11 29.46 -15.69
CA TYR A 617 -48.77 30.51 -16.65
C TYR A 617 -49.77 31.68 -16.74
N ASP A 618 -50.93 31.55 -16.09
CA ASP A 618 -51.72 32.65 -15.53
C ASP A 618 -50.88 33.31 -14.41
N PHE A 619 -50.19 34.43 -14.72
CA PHE A 619 -49.18 35.03 -13.82
C PHE A 619 -49.73 36.12 -12.91
N ASP A 620 -50.85 36.76 -13.27
CA ASP A 620 -51.53 37.74 -12.41
C ASP A 620 -52.69 37.13 -11.60
N GLY A 621 -53.07 35.88 -11.89
CA GLY A 621 -54.11 35.12 -11.19
C GLY A 621 -55.53 35.44 -11.67
N ASN A 622 -55.69 36.09 -12.82
CA ASN A 622 -56.99 36.58 -13.30
C ASN A 622 -57.92 35.47 -13.87
N GLY A 623 -57.39 34.28 -14.16
CA GLY A 623 -58.15 33.15 -14.71
C GLY A 623 -58.23 33.08 -16.24
N LEU A 624 -57.48 33.92 -16.93
CA LEU A 624 -57.26 34.00 -18.38
C LEU A 624 -55.74 33.91 -18.64
N ILE A 625 -55.34 33.64 -19.89
CA ILE A 625 -53.95 33.78 -20.33
C ILE A 625 -53.91 34.78 -21.49
N SER A 626 -53.30 35.94 -21.27
CA SER A 626 -53.10 36.94 -22.33
C SER A 626 -52.14 36.43 -23.42
N LYS A 627 -52.21 36.99 -24.65
CA LYS A 627 -51.22 36.69 -25.71
C LYS A 627 -49.77 36.88 -25.23
N ASP A 628 -49.52 37.87 -24.38
CA ASP A 628 -48.17 38.14 -23.83
C ASP A 628 -47.75 37.07 -22.80
N GLU A 629 -48.67 36.55 -21.98
CA GLU A 629 -48.41 35.42 -21.08
C GLU A 629 -48.29 34.09 -21.83
N PHE A 630 -49.06 33.86 -22.89
CA PHE A 630 -48.88 32.68 -23.75
C PHE A 630 -47.52 32.72 -24.47
N ILE A 631 -47.08 33.92 -24.90
CA ILE A 631 -45.72 34.17 -25.39
C ILE A 631 -44.69 33.95 -24.28
N ARG A 632 -44.94 34.32 -23.01
CA ARG A 632 -44.04 34.02 -21.88
C ARG A 632 -44.03 32.54 -21.48
N MET A 633 -45.15 31.83 -21.58
CA MET A 633 -45.25 30.39 -21.38
C MET A 633 -44.39 29.66 -22.40
N LEU A 634 -44.63 29.91 -23.68
CA LEU A 634 -43.83 29.33 -24.74
C LEU A 634 -42.37 29.79 -24.62
N ARG A 635 -42.11 31.07 -24.29
CA ARG A 635 -40.75 31.53 -23.98
C ARG A 635 -40.13 30.75 -22.82
N SER A 636 -40.88 30.38 -21.77
CA SER A 636 -40.34 29.57 -20.68
C SER A 636 -39.93 28.18 -21.17
N PHE A 637 -40.77 27.48 -21.95
CA PHE A 637 -40.41 26.20 -22.58
C PHE A 637 -39.21 26.35 -23.54
N ILE A 638 -39.06 27.53 -24.14
CA ILE A 638 -37.97 27.94 -25.04
C ILE A 638 -36.69 28.34 -24.26
N GLU A 639 -36.79 28.90 -23.05
CA GLU A 639 -35.66 29.31 -22.20
C GLU A 639 -35.14 28.14 -21.34
N ILE A 640 -36.02 27.27 -20.86
CA ILE A 640 -35.71 25.90 -20.36
C ILE A 640 -35.00 25.10 -21.47
N SER A 641 -35.19 25.48 -22.74
CA SER A 641 -34.49 24.93 -23.89
C SER A 641 -33.43 25.84 -24.53
N ASN A 642 -33.00 26.93 -23.88
CA ASN A 642 -32.00 27.91 -24.38
C ASN A 642 -32.23 28.44 -25.83
N ASN A 643 -33.42 28.30 -26.40
CA ASN A 643 -33.70 28.67 -27.79
C ASN A 643 -33.73 30.19 -27.96
N CYS A 644 -32.73 30.74 -28.65
CA CYS A 644 -32.72 32.15 -29.08
C CYS A 644 -33.65 32.40 -30.29
N LEU A 645 -34.90 31.97 -30.23
CA LEU A 645 -35.95 32.52 -31.08
C LEU A 645 -36.11 34.00 -30.75
N SER A 646 -35.96 34.87 -31.74
CA SER A 646 -36.19 36.29 -31.54
C SER A 646 -37.63 36.55 -31.10
N LYS A 647 -37.89 37.65 -30.38
CA LYS A 647 -39.26 38.02 -29.95
C LYS A 647 -40.26 38.03 -31.12
N ALA A 648 -39.81 38.39 -32.33
CA ALA A 648 -40.61 38.37 -33.55
C ALA A 648 -40.96 36.94 -34.00
N GLN A 649 -39.98 36.04 -34.12
CA GLN A 649 -40.22 34.64 -34.53
C GLN A 649 -41.11 33.89 -33.54
N LEU A 650 -40.97 34.15 -32.23
CA LEU A 650 -41.85 33.55 -31.24
C LEU A 650 -43.29 34.09 -31.36
N ALA A 651 -43.46 35.39 -31.56
CA ALA A 651 -44.78 35.98 -31.81
C ALA A 651 -45.41 35.43 -33.10
N GLU A 652 -44.63 35.22 -34.16
CA GLU A 652 -45.10 34.61 -35.42
C GLU A 652 -45.61 33.17 -35.24
N VAL A 653 -44.90 32.36 -34.44
CA VAL A 653 -45.36 31.01 -34.07
C VAL A 653 -46.65 31.07 -33.25
N VAL A 654 -46.76 31.96 -32.26
CA VAL A 654 -48.01 32.14 -31.50
C VAL A 654 -49.17 32.57 -32.39
N GLU A 655 -48.94 33.52 -33.30
CA GLU A 655 -49.97 34.00 -34.20
C GLU A 655 -50.37 32.92 -35.23
N SER A 656 -49.46 32.01 -35.62
CA SER A 656 -49.83 30.81 -36.38
C SER A 656 -50.71 29.84 -35.58
N MET A 657 -50.41 29.60 -34.29
CA MET A 657 -51.21 28.72 -33.43
C MET A 657 -52.62 29.29 -33.20
N PHE A 658 -52.72 30.59 -32.88
CA PHE A 658 -54.02 31.27 -32.74
C PHE A 658 -54.79 31.26 -34.06
N ARG A 659 -54.12 31.38 -35.21
CA ARG A 659 -54.72 31.32 -36.55
C ARG A 659 -55.25 29.93 -36.91
N GLU A 660 -54.51 28.86 -36.61
CA GLU A 660 -54.92 27.48 -36.87
C GLU A 660 -56.02 27.01 -35.92
N SER A 661 -55.98 27.40 -34.63
CA SER A 661 -57.03 27.10 -33.64
C SER A 661 -58.28 27.99 -33.75
N GLY A 662 -58.34 28.95 -34.70
CA GLY A 662 -59.50 29.81 -34.93
C GLY A 662 -59.68 30.98 -33.96
N PHE A 663 -58.65 31.33 -33.17
CA PHE A 663 -58.68 32.37 -32.13
C PHE A 663 -58.06 33.71 -32.58
N GLN A 664 -58.10 34.02 -33.88
CA GLN A 664 -57.42 35.20 -34.47
C GLN A 664 -57.79 36.52 -33.78
N ASP A 665 -59.07 36.71 -33.46
CA ASP A 665 -59.60 37.94 -32.84
C ASP A 665 -59.49 37.97 -31.30
N LYS A 666 -59.04 36.89 -30.65
CA LYS A 666 -58.88 36.83 -29.19
C LYS A 666 -57.51 37.36 -28.75
N GLN A 667 -57.49 38.31 -27.81
CA GLN A 667 -56.26 38.75 -27.13
C GLN A 667 -55.94 37.92 -25.87
N GLU A 668 -56.92 37.19 -25.35
CA GLU A 668 -56.87 36.41 -24.11
C GLU A 668 -57.52 35.03 -24.34
N LEU A 669 -56.96 33.99 -23.72
CA LEU A 669 -57.46 32.61 -23.77
C LEU A 669 -58.11 32.25 -22.44
N THR A 670 -59.30 31.65 -22.48
CA THR A 670 -59.88 30.96 -21.32
C THR A 670 -59.21 29.59 -21.11
N TRP A 671 -59.44 28.95 -19.97
CA TRP A 671 -59.02 27.55 -19.78
C TRP A 671 -59.61 26.59 -20.84
N GLU A 672 -60.83 26.85 -21.29
CA GLU A 672 -61.50 26.02 -22.32
C GLU A 672 -60.82 26.19 -23.69
N ASP A 673 -60.48 27.43 -24.07
CA ASP A 673 -59.70 27.72 -25.28
C ASP A 673 -58.32 27.07 -25.22
N PHE A 674 -57.62 27.23 -24.09
CA PHE A 674 -56.28 26.67 -23.87
C PHE A 674 -56.29 25.13 -23.90
N HIS A 675 -57.28 24.51 -23.25
CA HIS A 675 -57.45 23.06 -23.31
C HIS A 675 -57.80 22.59 -24.73
N PHE A 676 -58.57 23.36 -25.49
CA PHE A 676 -58.88 23.09 -26.89
C PHE A 676 -57.64 23.17 -27.80
N MET A 677 -56.78 24.18 -27.66
CA MET A 677 -55.49 24.28 -28.38
C MET A 677 -54.59 23.05 -28.15
N LEU A 678 -54.67 22.42 -26.97
CA LEU A 678 -53.93 21.21 -26.64
C LEU A 678 -54.62 19.91 -27.09
N ARG A 679 -55.84 19.98 -27.66
CA ARG A 679 -56.72 18.83 -27.93
C ARG A 679 -56.61 18.27 -29.35
N ASP A 680 -56.30 19.08 -30.36
CA ASP A 680 -56.29 18.66 -31.77
C ASP A 680 -55.16 17.65 -32.13
N HIS A 681 -54.27 17.36 -31.18
CA HIS A 681 -53.28 16.27 -31.28
C HIS A 681 -53.76 14.91 -30.71
N ASP A 682 -55.01 14.77 -30.26
CA ASP A 682 -55.56 13.52 -29.66
C ASP A 682 -55.47 12.27 -30.57
N SER A 683 -55.29 12.45 -31.87
CA SER A 683 -55.08 11.33 -32.80
C SER A 683 -53.79 10.52 -32.53
N GLU A 684 -52.76 11.11 -31.91
CA GLU A 684 -51.57 10.37 -31.45
C GLU A 684 -51.72 9.82 -30.02
N LEU A 685 -52.58 10.42 -29.18
CA LEU A 685 -52.73 10.05 -27.76
C LEU A 685 -53.40 8.68 -27.53
N ARG A 686 -54.04 8.10 -28.54
CA ARG A 686 -54.74 6.80 -28.42
C ARG A 686 -53.83 5.60 -28.13
N PHE A 687 -52.51 5.76 -28.14
CA PHE A 687 -51.56 4.70 -27.77
C PHE A 687 -51.25 4.60 -26.27
N THR A 688 -51.67 5.54 -25.42
CA THR A 688 -51.41 5.49 -23.96
C THR A 688 -52.54 4.82 -23.16
N GLN A 689 -53.00 3.64 -23.58
CA GLN A 689 -53.97 2.85 -22.80
C GLN A 689 -53.25 1.97 -21.75
N LEU A 690 -53.67 2.05 -20.48
CA LEU A 690 -53.01 1.37 -19.36
C LEU A 690 -53.14 -0.17 -19.42
N CYS A 691 -52.07 -0.87 -19.83
CA CYS A 691 -51.93 -2.31 -19.62
C CYS A 691 -51.37 -2.65 -18.22
N VAL A 692 -52.13 -2.31 -17.17
CA VAL A 692 -51.82 -2.75 -15.79
C VAL A 692 -52.38 -4.15 -15.55
N LYS A 693 -51.52 -5.18 -15.65
CA LYS A 693 -51.84 -6.52 -15.12
C LYS A 693 -51.69 -6.53 -13.60
N GLY A 694 -52.80 -6.36 -12.87
CA GLY A 694 -52.74 -6.31 -11.39
C GLY A 694 -54.05 -6.32 -10.59
N VAL A 695 -55.23 -6.39 -11.22
CA VAL A 695 -56.53 -6.48 -10.52
C VAL A 695 -57.43 -7.48 -11.25
N GLU A 696 -58.19 -8.29 -10.51
CA GLU A 696 -59.21 -9.18 -11.07
C GLU A 696 -60.51 -8.41 -11.35
N VAL A 697 -61.10 -8.60 -12.53
CA VAL A 697 -62.34 -7.95 -12.97
C VAL A 697 -63.31 -9.04 -13.46
N PRO A 698 -64.61 -9.00 -13.13
CA PRO A 698 -65.56 -10.07 -13.44
C PRO A 698 -65.68 -10.43 -14.93
N GLU A 699 -66.09 -11.68 -15.22
CA GLU A 699 -65.84 -12.35 -16.50
C GLU A 699 -66.59 -11.83 -17.74
N VAL A 700 -67.53 -10.89 -17.58
CA VAL A 700 -68.54 -10.52 -18.59
C VAL A 700 -67.96 -9.81 -19.84
N ILE A 701 -66.71 -9.32 -19.80
CA ILE A 701 -66.11 -8.48 -20.87
C ILE A 701 -65.20 -9.30 -21.83
N LYS A 702 -65.12 -10.63 -21.72
CA LYS A 702 -64.16 -11.46 -22.47
C LYS A 702 -64.47 -11.73 -23.95
N ASP A 703 -65.71 -11.59 -24.41
CA ASP A 703 -66.16 -12.27 -25.65
C ASP A 703 -66.01 -11.49 -26.98
N LEU A 704 -65.72 -10.18 -26.98
CA LEU A 704 -65.59 -9.43 -28.23
C LEU A 704 -64.29 -9.70 -29.03
N CYS A 705 -63.30 -10.41 -28.46
CA CYS A 705 -61.94 -10.54 -29.02
C CYS A 705 -61.49 -11.99 -29.28
N ARG A 706 -62.38 -12.90 -29.69
CA ARG A 706 -62.02 -14.29 -30.08
C ARG A 706 -62.37 -14.64 -31.53
N ARG A 707 -61.45 -14.36 -32.47
CA ARG A 707 -61.35 -15.10 -33.75
C ARG A 707 -59.92 -15.20 -34.29
N ALA A 708 -59.08 -15.97 -33.58
CA ALA A 708 -57.93 -16.67 -34.14
C ALA A 708 -57.82 -18.02 -33.40
N SER A 709 -57.64 -19.12 -34.13
CA SER A 709 -57.84 -20.48 -33.61
C SER A 709 -56.58 -21.07 -32.98
N TYR A 710 -56.73 -21.63 -31.78
CA TYR A 710 -55.85 -22.66 -31.25
C TYR A 710 -56.41 -24.04 -31.62
N ILE A 711 -55.53 -24.99 -31.95
CA ILE A 711 -55.70 -26.37 -31.48
C ILE A 711 -54.43 -26.76 -30.73
N SER A 712 -54.63 -27.14 -29.47
CA SER A 712 -53.68 -27.84 -28.60
C SER A 712 -54.12 -29.29 -28.51
N GLN A 713 -53.23 -30.21 -28.16
CA GLN A 713 -53.69 -31.37 -27.40
C GLN A 713 -52.68 -31.79 -26.32
N GLU A 714 -53.17 -31.77 -25.08
CA GLU A 714 -52.63 -32.45 -23.91
C GLU A 714 -53.01 -33.96 -23.99
N LYS A 715 -52.70 -34.90 -23.08
CA LYS A 715 -52.03 -34.99 -21.76
C LYS A 715 -51.80 -36.49 -21.48
N ILE A 716 -50.97 -36.87 -20.48
CA ILE A 716 -51.07 -38.06 -19.58
C ILE A 716 -49.74 -38.31 -18.86
N CYS A 717 -49.78 -38.96 -17.67
CA CYS A 717 -48.65 -39.30 -16.78
C CYS A 717 -48.70 -40.82 -16.44
N PRO A 718 -47.82 -41.45 -15.61
CA PRO A 718 -46.52 -41.03 -15.04
C PRO A 718 -45.40 -42.14 -15.13
N SER A 719 -44.28 -41.96 -14.40
CA SER A 719 -43.40 -43.03 -13.85
C SER A 719 -42.25 -43.58 -14.78
N PRO A 720 -41.37 -44.56 -14.38
CA PRO A 720 -39.92 -44.26 -14.40
C PRO A 720 -38.91 -45.32 -14.96
N ARG A 721 -37.63 -44.90 -15.06
CA ARG A 721 -36.37 -45.68 -15.16
C ARG A 721 -35.95 -46.34 -16.51
N MET A 722 -34.64 -46.16 -16.76
CA MET A 722 -33.65 -47.04 -17.44
C MET A 722 -33.52 -47.16 -18.99
N ARG A 723 -32.29 -46.80 -19.42
CA ARG A 723 -31.36 -47.49 -20.36
C ARG A 723 -31.70 -47.70 -21.86
N ALA A 724 -31.05 -46.85 -22.66
CA ALA A 724 -29.89 -47.17 -23.54
C ALA A 724 -30.06 -47.68 -25.00
N ARG A 725 -29.28 -47.05 -25.91
CA ARG A 725 -28.85 -47.49 -27.28
C ARG A 725 -29.98 -47.58 -28.34
N CYS A 726 -29.76 -47.45 -29.66
CA CYS A 726 -28.59 -47.10 -30.50
C CYS A 726 -29.06 -46.43 -31.84
N PRO A 727 -28.16 -45.98 -32.75
CA PRO A 727 -28.48 -45.38 -34.08
C PRO A 727 -28.29 -46.45 -35.21
N PRO A 728 -28.12 -46.17 -36.54
CA PRO A 728 -28.14 -44.92 -37.35
C PRO A 728 -28.89 -45.06 -38.73
N SER A 729 -28.51 -44.23 -39.74
CA SER A 729 -28.62 -44.45 -41.23
C SER A 729 -29.96 -44.10 -41.94
N ASN A 730 -30.03 -43.68 -43.23
CA ASN A 730 -29.00 -43.32 -44.23
C ASN A 730 -29.60 -42.57 -45.48
N VAL A 731 -28.73 -41.91 -46.29
CA VAL A 731 -28.78 -41.73 -47.79
C VAL A 731 -29.86 -40.79 -48.42
N ASP A 732 -29.70 -40.09 -49.58
CA ASP A 732 -28.76 -39.09 -50.20
C ASP A 732 -29.53 -38.43 -51.44
N VAL A 733 -29.10 -37.66 -52.46
CA VAL A 733 -27.83 -37.09 -53.01
C VAL A 733 -28.10 -35.88 -53.99
N GLU A 734 -27.16 -34.90 -54.11
CA GLU A 734 -26.94 -33.88 -55.21
C GLU A 734 -28.11 -32.99 -55.75
N VAL A 735 -28.09 -32.14 -56.82
CA VAL A 735 -27.25 -31.91 -58.05
C VAL A 735 -27.16 -30.38 -58.46
N GLU A 736 -26.30 -30.01 -59.42
CA GLU A 736 -25.91 -28.66 -59.95
C GLU A 736 -26.44 -28.33 -61.40
N LEU A 737 -26.37 -27.15 -62.09
CA LEU A 737 -25.99 -25.72 -61.84
C LEU A 737 -26.40 -24.75 -63.03
N THR A 738 -27.10 -23.63 -62.79
CA THR A 738 -27.06 -22.32 -63.57
C THR A 738 -27.33 -22.33 -65.12
N PRO A 739 -27.18 -21.25 -65.95
CA PRO A 739 -26.99 -19.78 -65.74
C PRO A 739 -27.87 -18.77 -66.57
N TRP A 740 -28.12 -17.58 -65.98
CA TRP A 740 -28.18 -16.20 -66.54
C TRP A 740 -28.97 -15.73 -67.81
N ARG A 741 -29.75 -14.65 -67.60
CA ARG A 741 -29.98 -13.39 -68.39
C ARG A 741 -31.32 -13.12 -69.16
N LEU A 742 -31.72 -11.83 -69.02
CA LEU A 742 -32.42 -10.91 -69.95
C LEU A 742 -33.97 -10.72 -69.95
N GLN A 743 -34.35 -9.46 -69.66
CA GLN A 743 -35.42 -8.62 -70.25
C GLN A 743 -36.93 -8.90 -70.04
N CYS A 744 -37.70 -7.80 -69.98
CA CYS A 744 -39.16 -7.74 -69.94
C CYS A 744 -39.71 -6.89 -71.11
N PRO A 745 -40.87 -7.24 -71.71
CA PRO A 745 -41.67 -6.37 -72.60
C PRO A 745 -42.94 -5.82 -71.92
N THR A 746 -43.77 -5.09 -72.69
CA THR A 746 -44.84 -4.16 -72.24
C THR A 746 -46.23 -4.39 -72.87
N ASP A 747 -47.20 -3.52 -72.51
CA ASP A 747 -48.46 -3.18 -73.23
C ASP A 747 -49.65 -4.18 -73.09
N THR A 748 -50.94 -3.82 -73.20
CA THR A 748 -51.66 -2.58 -73.64
C THR A 748 -52.89 -2.21 -72.77
N ASP A 749 -53.31 -0.94 -72.83
CA ASP A 749 -54.61 -0.33 -72.41
C ASP A 749 -55.59 -0.18 -73.63
N PRO A 750 -56.83 0.39 -73.59
CA PRO A 750 -57.78 0.78 -72.52
C PRO A 750 -59.26 0.30 -72.85
N PRO A 751 -60.37 1.08 -72.74
CA PRO A 751 -61.06 1.73 -71.59
C PRO A 751 -62.56 1.28 -71.35
N GLN A 752 -63.16 1.56 -70.18
CA GLN A 752 -64.42 2.37 -70.06
C GLN A 752 -64.93 2.70 -68.62
N GLU A 753 -65.17 4.00 -68.43
CA GLU A 753 -66.05 4.81 -67.55
C GLU A 753 -66.63 4.42 -66.15
N ILE A 754 -66.23 5.24 -65.16
CA ILE A 754 -67.05 6.08 -64.24
C ILE A 754 -68.06 5.42 -63.26
N ARG A 755 -67.71 5.45 -61.95
CA ARG A 755 -68.36 6.35 -60.95
C ARG A 755 -67.47 6.62 -59.74
N ARG A 756 -67.54 7.84 -59.18
CA ARG A 756 -66.62 8.35 -58.14
C ARG A 756 -67.08 8.02 -56.71
N ARG A 757 -66.14 7.69 -55.82
CA ARG A 757 -66.17 8.02 -54.38
C ARG A 757 -64.80 8.56 -53.97
N PHE A 758 -64.77 9.46 -52.98
CA PHE A 758 -63.54 10.13 -52.53
C PHE A 758 -62.57 9.15 -51.85
N GLY A 759 -61.27 9.43 -51.99
CA GLY A 759 -60.20 8.49 -51.63
C GLY A 759 -59.99 8.30 -50.12
N LYS A 760 -59.92 7.03 -49.69
CA LYS A 760 -59.24 6.66 -48.44
C LYS A 760 -57.73 6.80 -48.67
N LYS A 761 -57.04 7.67 -47.91
CA LYS A 761 -55.57 7.65 -47.83
C LYS A 761 -55.14 6.29 -47.26
N VAL A 762 -54.39 5.51 -48.04
CA VAL A 762 -53.68 4.33 -47.53
C VAL A 762 -52.44 4.82 -46.82
N THR A 763 -52.40 4.69 -45.49
CA THR A 763 -51.22 4.99 -44.69
C THR A 763 -50.22 3.84 -44.79
N SER A 764 -49.02 4.14 -45.31
CA SER A 764 -47.91 3.20 -45.36
C SER A 764 -47.33 2.97 -43.95
N PHE A 765 -47.32 1.74 -43.49
CA PHE A 765 -46.60 1.38 -42.26
C PHE A 765 -45.09 1.47 -42.50
N GLN A 766 -44.43 2.45 -41.89
CA GLN A 766 -42.97 2.48 -41.78
C GLN A 766 -42.52 1.56 -40.62
N PRO A 767 -41.37 0.85 -40.75
CA PRO A 767 -40.85 0.02 -39.68
C PRO A 767 -40.28 0.89 -38.54
N LEU A 768 -40.87 0.78 -37.34
CA LEU A 768 -40.44 1.54 -36.17
C LEU A 768 -39.19 0.94 -35.49
N LEU A 769 -38.39 1.83 -34.86
CA LEU A 769 -37.22 1.46 -34.07
C LEU A 769 -37.66 0.93 -32.68
N PHE A 770 -37.12 -0.22 -32.25
CA PHE A 770 -37.48 -0.81 -30.95
C PHE A 770 -36.57 -0.29 -29.84
N THR A 771 -37.14 0.46 -28.89
CA THR A 771 -36.38 1.20 -27.87
C THR A 771 -36.81 0.90 -26.42
N GLU A 772 -37.81 0.03 -26.19
CA GLU A 772 -38.40 -0.17 -24.87
C GLU A 772 -37.42 -0.77 -23.85
N ALA A 773 -37.18 -0.04 -22.76
CA ALA A 773 -36.30 -0.47 -21.68
C ALA A 773 -36.90 -1.62 -20.85
N HIS A 774 -36.07 -2.62 -20.56
CA HIS A 774 -36.45 -3.74 -19.69
C HIS A 774 -36.56 -3.26 -18.23
N ARG A 775 -37.77 -3.33 -17.67
CA ARG A 775 -38.02 -3.10 -16.23
C ARG A 775 -37.70 -4.39 -15.44
N GLU A 776 -36.60 -4.41 -14.70
CA GLU A 776 -36.33 -5.48 -13.73
C GLU A 776 -37.15 -5.25 -12.44
N LYS A 777 -37.81 -6.29 -11.93
CA LYS A 777 -38.44 -6.23 -10.59
C LYS A 777 -37.37 -6.29 -9.50
N PHE A 778 -37.51 -5.48 -8.45
CA PHE A 778 -36.64 -5.51 -7.29
C PHE A 778 -36.76 -6.84 -6.53
N GLN A 779 -35.64 -7.54 -6.32
CA GLN A 779 -35.62 -8.80 -5.56
C GLN A 779 -35.23 -8.55 -4.10
N ARG A 780 -36.17 -8.77 -3.17
CA ARG A 780 -36.00 -8.57 -1.72
C ARG A 780 -34.99 -9.52 -1.04
N SER A 781 -34.57 -10.60 -1.69
CA SER A 781 -33.65 -11.59 -1.09
C SER A 781 -32.26 -11.01 -0.84
N ARG A 782 -31.87 -10.86 0.45
CA ARG A 782 -30.52 -10.39 0.85
C ARG A 782 -29.40 -11.19 0.16
N ARG A 783 -29.54 -12.51 0.03
CA ARG A 783 -28.56 -13.37 -0.68
C ARG A 783 -28.47 -13.04 -2.17
N HIS A 784 -29.59 -12.79 -2.85
CA HIS A 784 -29.56 -12.38 -4.25
C HIS A 784 -28.90 -11.01 -4.41
N GLN A 785 -29.24 -10.05 -3.54
CA GLN A 785 -28.68 -8.70 -3.60
C GLN A 785 -27.16 -8.68 -3.38
N THR A 786 -26.63 -9.43 -2.40
CA THR A 786 -25.17 -9.49 -2.18
C THR A 786 -24.45 -10.20 -3.33
N VAL A 787 -25.00 -11.31 -3.84
CA VAL A 787 -24.42 -12.02 -5.01
C VAL A 787 -24.43 -11.15 -6.26
N GLN A 788 -25.53 -10.42 -6.54
CA GLN A 788 -25.63 -9.53 -7.70
C GLN A 788 -24.73 -8.29 -7.57
N GLN A 789 -24.56 -7.75 -6.35
CA GLN A 789 -23.58 -6.69 -6.09
C GLN A 789 -22.14 -7.20 -6.28
N PHE A 790 -21.80 -8.37 -5.75
CA PHE A 790 -20.49 -8.99 -5.90
C PHE A 790 -20.18 -9.31 -7.37
N LYS A 791 -21.13 -9.90 -8.11
CA LYS A 791 -21.03 -10.11 -9.56
C LYS A 791 -20.76 -8.79 -10.30
N ARG A 792 -21.54 -7.74 -10.03
CA ARG A 792 -21.35 -6.42 -10.66
C ARG A 792 -20.03 -5.75 -10.27
N PHE A 793 -19.50 -6.01 -9.08
CA PHE A 793 -18.15 -5.61 -8.69
C PHE A 793 -17.10 -6.36 -9.52
N VAL A 794 -17.15 -7.69 -9.57
CA VAL A 794 -16.21 -8.52 -10.33
C VAL A 794 -16.25 -8.18 -11.83
N GLU A 795 -17.42 -8.04 -12.45
CA GLU A 795 -17.55 -7.72 -13.88
C GLU A 795 -16.91 -6.37 -14.25
N ASN A 796 -17.07 -5.35 -13.42
CA ASN A 796 -16.47 -4.03 -13.64
C ASN A 796 -14.97 -3.99 -13.28
N TYR A 797 -14.58 -4.63 -12.17
CA TYR A 797 -13.22 -4.55 -11.62
C TYR A 797 -12.31 -5.71 -12.01
N ARG A 798 -12.73 -6.68 -12.83
CA ARG A 798 -11.92 -7.84 -13.27
C ARG A 798 -10.49 -7.51 -13.71
N ARG A 799 -10.31 -6.40 -14.44
CA ARG A 799 -9.00 -5.87 -14.88
C ARG A 799 -8.09 -5.54 -13.69
N HIS A 800 -8.65 -4.83 -12.70
CA HIS A 800 -7.97 -4.47 -11.45
C HIS A 800 -7.65 -5.72 -10.64
N ILE A 801 -8.64 -6.60 -10.42
CA ILE A 801 -8.46 -7.85 -9.66
C ILE A 801 -7.33 -8.69 -10.26
N GLY A 802 -7.29 -8.86 -11.59
CA GLY A 802 -6.21 -9.58 -12.28
C GLY A 802 -4.83 -8.94 -12.09
N CYS A 803 -4.71 -7.62 -12.28
CA CYS A 803 -3.43 -6.93 -12.11
C CYS A 803 -2.93 -6.95 -10.65
N LEU A 804 -3.84 -6.79 -9.68
CA LEU A 804 -3.52 -6.86 -8.25
C LEU A 804 -3.12 -8.28 -7.83
N ALA A 805 -3.81 -9.30 -8.34
CA ALA A 805 -3.44 -10.69 -8.11
C ALA A 805 -2.03 -10.97 -8.63
N VAL A 806 -1.73 -10.67 -9.91
CA VAL A 806 -0.40 -10.88 -10.49
C VAL A 806 0.70 -10.14 -9.71
N PHE A 807 0.48 -8.86 -9.36
CA PHE A 807 1.47 -8.07 -8.62
C PHE A 807 1.76 -8.63 -7.22
N TYR A 808 0.73 -9.04 -6.48
CA TYR A 808 0.92 -9.64 -5.16
C TYR A 808 1.38 -11.10 -5.21
N THR A 809 1.06 -11.86 -6.26
CA THR A 809 1.64 -13.19 -6.49
C THR A 809 3.14 -13.09 -6.75
N ILE A 810 3.62 -12.08 -7.51
CA ILE A 810 5.06 -11.84 -7.68
C ILE A 810 5.70 -11.43 -6.35
N ALA A 811 5.15 -10.45 -5.64
CA ALA A 811 5.70 -9.98 -4.37
C ALA A 811 5.70 -11.09 -3.29
N GLY A 812 4.61 -11.86 -3.18
CA GLY A 812 4.49 -13.01 -2.29
C GLY A 812 5.37 -14.18 -2.68
N GLY A 813 5.54 -14.45 -3.98
CA GLY A 813 6.49 -15.44 -4.49
C GLY A 813 7.94 -15.09 -4.10
N LEU A 814 8.34 -13.82 -4.24
CA LEU A 814 9.65 -13.32 -3.79
C LEU A 814 9.81 -13.40 -2.27
N PHE A 815 8.75 -13.18 -1.49
CA PHE A 815 8.76 -13.41 -0.04
C PHE A 815 8.99 -14.89 0.28
N LEU A 816 8.18 -15.77 -0.32
CA LEU A 816 8.19 -17.22 -0.05
C LEU A 816 9.47 -17.90 -0.51
N GLU A 817 10.05 -17.48 -1.64
CA GLU A 817 11.32 -18.00 -2.16
C GLU A 817 12.49 -17.69 -1.20
N ARG A 818 12.55 -16.46 -0.67
CA ARG A 818 13.51 -16.10 0.39
C ARG A 818 13.19 -16.82 1.70
N ALA A 819 11.93 -16.90 2.10
CA ALA A 819 11.52 -17.58 3.34
C ALA A 819 11.88 -19.08 3.30
N TYR A 820 11.64 -19.75 2.18
CA TYR A 820 12.05 -21.14 1.92
C TYR A 820 13.57 -21.30 2.01
N TYR A 821 14.34 -20.44 1.34
CA TYR A 821 15.80 -20.46 1.41
C TYR A 821 16.29 -20.39 2.87
N TYR A 822 15.78 -19.42 3.64
CA TYR A 822 16.21 -19.25 5.04
C TYR A 822 15.61 -20.26 6.02
N ALA A 823 14.50 -20.91 5.71
CA ALA A 823 13.90 -21.93 6.56
C ALA A 823 14.50 -23.33 6.37
N PHE A 824 14.93 -23.67 5.14
CA PHE A 824 15.30 -25.05 4.77
C PHE A 824 16.66 -25.20 4.06
N ALA A 825 17.17 -24.18 3.37
CA ALA A 825 18.42 -24.27 2.62
C ALA A 825 19.63 -23.63 3.35
N ALA A 826 19.38 -22.71 4.28
CA ALA A 826 20.40 -21.91 4.96
C ALA A 826 21.07 -22.58 6.18
N HIS A 827 20.75 -23.84 6.51
CA HIS A 827 21.32 -24.55 7.66
C HIS A 827 22.86 -24.57 7.67
N HIS A 828 23.48 -24.63 6.48
CA HIS A 828 24.94 -24.57 6.30
C HIS A 828 25.60 -23.24 6.75
N THR A 829 24.82 -22.23 7.13
CA THR A 829 25.32 -20.93 7.64
C THR A 829 25.03 -20.70 9.13
N GLY A 830 24.31 -21.60 9.81
CA GLY A 830 23.92 -21.45 11.22
C GLY A 830 23.00 -20.26 11.56
N ILE A 831 22.61 -19.43 10.58
CA ILE A 831 21.86 -18.18 10.84
C ILE A 831 20.47 -18.42 11.41
N THR A 832 19.86 -19.57 11.13
CA THR A 832 18.58 -20.02 11.68
C THR A 832 18.59 -20.32 13.17
N ASP A 833 19.79 -20.46 13.74
CA ASP A 833 19.99 -21.03 15.06
C ASP A 833 20.27 -19.92 16.08
N THR A 834 20.68 -18.74 15.60
CA THR A 834 20.57 -17.47 16.31
C THR A 834 19.24 -16.76 16.05
N THR A 835 18.82 -16.62 14.79
CA THR A 835 17.61 -15.88 14.42
C THR A 835 16.82 -16.55 13.30
N ARG A 836 15.85 -17.40 13.67
CA ARG A 836 14.95 -18.03 12.70
C ARG A 836 13.89 -17.06 12.16
N VAL A 837 13.08 -16.47 13.04
CA VAL A 837 11.96 -15.61 12.64
C VAL A 837 12.45 -14.27 12.10
N GLY A 838 13.46 -13.66 12.74
CA GLY A 838 13.98 -12.35 12.35
C GLY A 838 14.64 -12.34 10.97
N ILE A 839 15.39 -13.39 10.61
CA ILE A 839 16.01 -13.49 9.28
C ILE A 839 14.99 -13.81 8.18
N ILE A 840 14.05 -14.73 8.43
CA ILE A 840 13.00 -15.10 7.46
C ILE A 840 12.14 -13.87 7.16
N LEU A 841 11.66 -13.17 8.20
CA LEU A 841 10.84 -11.98 8.04
C LEU A 841 11.60 -10.87 7.33
N SER A 842 12.83 -10.54 7.76
CA SER A 842 13.57 -9.42 7.18
C SER A 842 14.01 -9.68 5.74
N ARG A 843 14.39 -10.91 5.38
CA ARG A 843 14.84 -11.26 4.02
C ARG A 843 13.68 -11.48 3.05
N GLY A 844 12.56 -12.05 3.49
CA GLY A 844 11.33 -12.15 2.70
C GLY A 844 10.73 -10.77 2.37
N THR A 845 10.60 -9.92 3.38
CA THR A 845 10.15 -8.53 3.18
C THR A 845 11.12 -7.75 2.30
N ALA A 846 12.44 -7.84 2.49
CA ALA A 846 13.42 -7.11 1.67
C ALA A 846 13.28 -7.37 0.16
N ALA A 847 13.02 -8.62 -0.24
CA ALA A 847 12.81 -8.96 -1.66
C ALA A 847 11.49 -8.37 -2.20
N SER A 848 10.40 -8.49 -1.43
CA SER A 848 9.09 -7.91 -1.77
C SER A 848 9.16 -6.38 -1.90
N ILE A 849 9.82 -5.72 -0.95
CA ILE A 849 10.05 -4.27 -0.92
C ILE A 849 10.91 -3.83 -2.10
N SER A 850 11.99 -4.57 -2.41
CA SER A 850 12.87 -4.28 -3.56
C SER A 850 12.09 -4.28 -4.87
N PHE A 851 11.20 -5.25 -5.06
CA PHE A 851 10.27 -5.28 -6.19
C PHE A 851 9.27 -4.11 -6.15
N MET A 852 8.56 -3.90 -5.03
CA MET A 852 7.53 -2.87 -4.93
C MET A 852 8.09 -1.45 -5.15
N PHE A 853 9.18 -1.06 -4.49
CA PHE A 853 9.79 0.26 -4.69
C PHE A 853 10.44 0.41 -6.08
N SER A 854 10.84 -0.66 -6.75
CA SER A 854 11.31 -0.53 -8.13
C SER A 854 10.15 -0.32 -9.10
N TYR A 855 9.12 -1.18 -9.03
CA TYR A 855 8.03 -1.21 -10.01
C TYR A 855 6.97 -0.11 -9.78
N ILE A 856 6.94 0.55 -8.62
CA ILE A 856 6.10 1.74 -8.40
C ILE A 856 6.41 2.87 -9.39
N LEU A 857 7.63 2.97 -9.93
CA LEU A 857 8.00 3.96 -10.94
C LEU A 857 7.16 3.82 -12.24
N LEU A 858 6.81 2.59 -12.63
CA LEU A 858 6.02 2.32 -13.84
C LEU A 858 4.63 2.96 -13.76
N THR A 859 4.03 3.02 -12.57
CA THR A 859 2.72 3.69 -12.34
C THR A 859 2.75 5.21 -12.57
N MET A 860 3.94 5.81 -12.68
CA MET A 860 4.15 7.25 -12.91
C MET A 860 4.82 7.56 -14.25
N CYS A 861 4.90 6.58 -15.15
CA CYS A 861 5.34 6.74 -16.54
C CYS A 861 4.18 7.25 -17.41
N ARG A 862 3.93 8.56 -17.38
CA ARG A 862 2.67 9.18 -17.83
C ARG A 862 2.47 9.15 -19.34
N ASN A 863 3.52 9.10 -20.14
CA ASN A 863 3.44 9.04 -21.60
C ASN A 863 3.37 7.59 -22.08
N LEU A 864 4.09 6.67 -21.42
CA LEU A 864 3.92 5.23 -21.65
C LEU A 864 2.50 4.77 -21.31
N ILE A 865 1.96 5.16 -20.15
CA ILE A 865 0.57 4.88 -19.76
C ILE A 865 -0.43 5.46 -20.77
N THR A 866 -0.19 6.66 -21.30
CA THR A 866 -1.02 7.25 -22.36
C THR A 866 -0.99 6.43 -23.64
N PHE A 867 0.20 6.04 -24.12
CA PHE A 867 0.34 5.21 -25.32
C PHE A 867 -0.38 3.86 -25.14
N LEU A 868 -0.19 3.18 -24.00
CA LEU A 868 -0.79 1.87 -23.76
C LEU A 868 -2.31 1.92 -23.53
N ARG A 869 -2.89 3.05 -23.07
CA ARG A 869 -4.33 3.24 -22.84
C ARG A 869 -5.18 3.02 -24.09
N GLU A 870 -4.66 3.38 -25.27
CA GLU A 870 -5.36 3.27 -26.55
C GLU A 870 -5.13 1.89 -27.21
N THR A 871 -4.22 1.07 -26.68
CA THR A 871 -3.97 -0.29 -27.19
C THR A 871 -4.92 -1.34 -26.63
N PHE A 872 -4.94 -2.53 -27.26
CA PHE A 872 -5.68 -3.70 -26.77
C PHE A 872 -5.36 -4.09 -25.31
N LEU A 873 -4.19 -3.71 -24.78
CA LEU A 873 -3.78 -4.02 -23.41
C LEU A 873 -4.73 -3.38 -22.37
N ASN A 874 -5.40 -2.26 -22.69
CA ASN A 874 -6.40 -1.65 -21.81
C ASN A 874 -7.61 -2.59 -21.55
N ARG A 875 -7.86 -3.58 -22.41
CA ARG A 875 -8.88 -4.62 -22.17
C ARG A 875 -8.54 -5.54 -20.98
N TYR A 876 -7.26 -5.57 -20.57
CA TYR A 876 -6.72 -6.40 -19.48
C TYR A 876 -6.19 -5.55 -18.30
N VAL A 877 -5.41 -4.51 -18.58
CA VAL A 877 -4.77 -3.62 -17.60
C VAL A 877 -5.55 -2.31 -17.50
N PRO A 878 -6.01 -1.88 -16.30
CA PRO A 878 -6.79 -0.65 -16.14
C PRO A 878 -5.85 0.56 -16.01
N PHE A 879 -5.30 1.03 -17.13
CA PHE A 879 -4.32 2.13 -17.16
C PHE A 879 -4.82 3.43 -16.52
N ASP A 880 -6.11 3.73 -16.64
CA ASP A 880 -6.76 4.89 -16.00
C ASP A 880 -6.64 4.87 -14.45
N ALA A 881 -6.49 3.69 -13.84
CA ALA A 881 -6.36 3.51 -12.39
C ALA A 881 -4.91 3.50 -11.88
N ALA A 882 -3.91 3.79 -12.72
CA ALA A 882 -2.48 3.68 -12.36
C ALA A 882 -2.09 4.54 -11.15
N VAL A 883 -2.71 5.72 -10.96
CA VAL A 883 -2.44 6.62 -9.82
C VAL A 883 -3.04 6.09 -8.50
N ASP A 884 -4.12 5.31 -8.55
CA ASP A 884 -4.65 4.62 -7.38
C ASP A 884 -3.86 3.34 -7.07
N PHE A 885 -3.41 2.63 -8.11
CA PHE A 885 -2.49 1.51 -7.95
C PHE A 885 -1.15 1.96 -7.34
N HIS A 886 -0.62 3.13 -7.73
CA HIS A 886 0.54 3.76 -7.06
C HIS A 886 0.35 3.90 -5.55
N ARG A 887 -0.81 4.44 -5.12
CA ARG A 887 -1.15 4.62 -3.70
C ARG A 887 -1.23 3.28 -2.98
N LEU A 888 -1.78 2.26 -3.64
CA LEU A 888 -1.88 0.91 -3.10
C LEU A 888 -0.51 0.24 -2.94
N ILE A 889 0.36 0.27 -3.97
CA ILE A 889 1.74 -0.25 -3.89
C ILE A 889 2.48 0.44 -2.73
N ALA A 890 2.39 1.77 -2.62
CA ALA A 890 2.98 2.52 -1.52
C ALA A 890 2.44 2.04 -0.15
N SER A 891 1.12 1.92 0.00
CA SER A 891 0.50 1.49 1.25
C SER A 891 0.92 0.08 1.70
N THR A 892 1.19 -0.84 0.77
CA THR A 892 1.72 -2.17 1.09
C THR A 892 3.24 -2.15 1.32
N ALA A 893 3.99 -1.37 0.53
CA ALA A 893 5.44 -1.26 0.67
C ALA A 893 5.85 -0.71 2.05
N ILE A 894 5.13 0.28 2.59
CA ILE A 894 5.41 0.80 3.94
C ILE A 894 5.10 -0.23 5.04
N VAL A 895 4.01 -1.00 4.93
CA VAL A 895 3.68 -2.08 5.87
C VAL A 895 4.76 -3.16 5.86
N LEU A 896 5.19 -3.60 4.68
CA LEU A 896 6.30 -4.54 4.56
C LEU A 896 7.62 -3.96 5.08
N THR A 897 7.86 -2.65 4.90
CA THR A 897 9.06 -1.97 5.44
C THR A 897 9.07 -1.94 6.97
N VAL A 898 7.92 -1.69 7.61
CA VAL A 898 7.81 -1.79 9.08
C VAL A 898 8.12 -3.22 9.56
N LEU A 899 7.62 -4.24 8.87
CA LEU A 899 7.93 -5.65 9.18
C LEU A 899 9.40 -6.00 8.92
N HIS A 900 10.01 -5.45 7.86
CA HIS A 900 11.43 -5.60 7.56
C HIS A 900 12.31 -5.03 8.68
N SER A 901 12.03 -3.79 9.09
CA SER A 901 12.73 -3.13 10.19
C SER A 901 12.49 -3.84 11.52
N ALA A 902 11.28 -4.31 11.82
CA ALA A 902 11.00 -5.11 13.02
C ALA A 902 11.80 -6.43 13.04
N GLY A 903 11.87 -7.14 11.90
CA GLY A 903 12.74 -8.32 11.76
C GLY A 903 14.21 -7.99 11.99
N HIS A 904 14.70 -6.84 11.51
CA HIS A 904 16.06 -6.38 11.78
C HIS A 904 16.29 -5.91 13.23
N VAL A 905 15.30 -5.32 13.92
CA VAL A 905 15.39 -5.00 15.35
C VAL A 905 15.57 -6.28 16.18
N VAL A 906 14.83 -7.34 15.87
CA VAL A 906 14.99 -8.67 16.48
C VAL A 906 16.38 -9.24 16.16
N ASN A 907 16.84 -9.16 14.91
CA ASN A 907 18.19 -9.60 14.54
C ASN A 907 19.28 -8.84 15.32
N VAL A 908 19.18 -7.51 15.45
CA VAL A 908 20.17 -6.69 16.17
C VAL A 908 20.20 -7.01 17.67
N TYR A 909 19.05 -7.27 18.29
CA TYR A 909 19.01 -7.77 19.67
C TYR A 909 19.75 -9.12 19.79
N LEU A 910 19.39 -10.09 18.93
CA LEU A 910 19.98 -11.44 18.94
C LEU A 910 21.48 -11.42 18.65
N PHE A 911 21.96 -10.54 17.76
CA PHE A 911 23.39 -10.33 17.52
C PHE A 911 24.10 -9.63 18.70
N SER A 912 23.39 -8.80 19.47
CA SER A 912 23.94 -8.17 20.69
C SER A 912 24.02 -9.14 21.88
N ILE A 913 23.37 -10.32 21.82
CA ILE A 913 23.48 -11.42 22.81
C ILE A 913 24.14 -12.70 22.24
N SER A 914 24.62 -12.66 21.00
CA SER A 914 25.42 -13.75 20.41
C SER A 914 26.89 -13.53 20.74
N PRO A 915 27.68 -14.57 21.08
CA PRO A 915 29.11 -14.42 21.33
C PRO A 915 29.90 -14.08 20.06
N LEU A 916 31.09 -13.48 20.21
CA LEU A 916 31.95 -13.09 19.10
C LEU A 916 32.29 -14.25 18.14
N SER A 917 32.44 -15.47 18.66
CA SER A 917 32.65 -16.67 17.87
C SER A 917 31.53 -16.91 16.86
N VAL A 918 30.28 -16.96 17.33
CA VAL A 918 29.07 -17.11 16.49
C VAL A 918 28.95 -15.95 15.52
N LEU A 919 29.18 -14.70 15.95
CA LEU A 919 29.16 -13.54 15.05
C LEU A 919 30.22 -13.62 13.94
N SER A 920 31.41 -14.15 14.25
CA SER A 920 32.48 -14.38 13.26
C SER A 920 32.15 -15.50 12.27
N CYS A 921 31.29 -16.44 12.65
CA CYS A 921 30.79 -17.49 11.76
C CYS A 921 29.66 -16.98 10.85
N LEU A 922 28.76 -16.13 11.38
CA LEU A 922 27.68 -15.50 10.62
C LEU A 922 28.19 -14.40 9.68
N PHE A 923 29.23 -13.66 10.08
CA PHE A 923 29.78 -12.51 9.36
C PHE A 923 31.32 -12.53 9.29
N PRO A 924 31.96 -13.50 8.59
CA PRO A 924 33.42 -13.67 8.61
C PRO A 924 34.21 -12.49 8.02
N GLY A 925 33.58 -11.69 7.15
CA GLY A 925 34.16 -10.45 6.62
C GLY A 925 34.01 -9.22 7.52
N LEU A 926 33.48 -9.38 8.74
CA LEU A 926 33.14 -8.29 9.65
C LEU A 926 33.63 -8.54 11.09
N PHE A 927 33.68 -9.80 11.53
CA PHE A 927 34.19 -10.20 12.84
C PHE A 927 35.19 -11.35 12.72
N HIS A 928 36.16 -11.36 13.62
CA HIS A 928 37.17 -12.40 13.74
C HIS A 928 37.32 -12.77 15.23
N ASP A 929 37.27 -14.07 15.54
CA ASP A 929 37.40 -14.55 16.92
C ASP A 929 38.86 -14.49 17.42
N ASN A 930 39.10 -13.46 18.23
CA ASN A 930 40.35 -13.22 18.95
C ASN A 930 40.28 -13.64 20.44
N GLY A 931 39.21 -14.31 20.88
CA GLY A 931 39.02 -14.70 22.27
C GLY A 931 38.60 -13.57 23.23
N SER A 932 38.25 -12.38 22.73
CA SER A 932 37.65 -11.34 23.58
C SER A 932 36.20 -11.64 23.99
N GLU A 933 35.54 -12.55 23.26
CA GLU A 933 34.19 -13.11 23.46
C GLU A 933 33.01 -12.12 23.40
N PHE A 934 33.16 -10.88 23.88
CA PHE A 934 32.13 -9.84 23.86
C PHE A 934 31.74 -9.39 22.43
N PRO A 935 30.44 -9.34 22.09
CA PRO A 935 29.94 -8.84 20.82
C PRO A 935 29.84 -7.31 20.75
N GLN A 936 29.63 -6.81 19.53
CA GLN A 936 29.27 -5.40 19.31
C GLN A 936 27.87 -5.08 19.83
N LYS A 937 27.75 -3.93 20.49
CA LYS A 937 26.50 -3.44 21.10
C LYS A 937 25.49 -2.97 20.03
N TYR A 938 24.20 -2.98 20.36
CA TYR A 938 23.09 -2.60 19.47
C TYR A 938 23.29 -1.26 18.71
N TYR A 939 23.88 -0.24 19.34
CA TYR A 939 24.09 1.07 18.69
C TYR A 939 25.15 1.02 17.58
N TRP A 940 26.12 0.10 17.68
CA TRP A 940 27.09 -0.16 16.61
C TRP A 940 26.34 -0.69 15.38
N TRP A 941 25.46 -1.66 15.58
CA TRP A 941 24.62 -2.21 14.51
C TRP A 941 23.71 -1.16 13.87
N PHE A 942 23.03 -0.32 14.65
CA PHE A 942 22.10 0.69 14.13
C PHE A 942 22.79 1.90 13.47
N PHE A 943 23.95 2.34 13.96
CA PHE A 943 24.51 3.65 13.58
C PHE A 943 25.94 3.61 13.04
N GLN A 944 26.70 2.53 13.27
CA GLN A 944 28.08 2.37 12.81
C GLN A 944 28.21 1.34 11.66
N THR A 945 27.15 0.60 11.31
CA THR A 945 27.08 -0.19 10.08
C THR A 945 26.34 0.55 8.96
N VAL A 946 26.77 0.33 7.71
CA VAL A 946 26.11 0.93 6.53
C VAL A 946 24.63 0.51 6.42
N PRO A 947 24.23 -0.77 6.57
CA PRO A 947 22.82 -1.16 6.50
C PRO A 947 21.98 -0.56 7.64
N GLY A 948 22.54 -0.46 8.84
CA GLY A 948 21.88 0.19 9.99
C GLY A 948 21.58 1.65 9.70
N LEU A 949 22.63 2.46 9.46
CA LEU A 949 22.51 3.90 9.31
C LEU A 949 21.61 4.29 8.12
N THR A 950 21.78 3.62 6.98
CA THR A 950 20.91 3.81 5.81
C THR A 950 19.47 3.39 6.09
N GLY A 951 19.24 2.31 6.85
CA GLY A 951 17.90 1.87 7.25
C GLY A 951 17.18 2.88 8.15
N VAL A 952 17.90 3.48 9.12
CA VAL A 952 17.37 4.57 9.96
C VAL A 952 17.04 5.80 9.11
N MET A 953 17.91 6.20 8.19
CA MET A 953 17.65 7.33 7.28
C MET A 953 16.47 7.05 6.33
N LEU A 954 16.33 5.82 5.82
CA LEU A 954 15.20 5.40 4.98
C LEU A 954 13.87 5.47 5.74
N LEU A 955 13.82 5.01 7.00
CA LEU A 955 12.63 5.13 7.84
C LEU A 955 12.22 6.59 8.06
N LEU A 956 13.18 7.49 8.30
CA LEU A 956 12.91 8.92 8.45
C LEU A 956 12.38 9.55 7.15
N VAL A 957 13.02 9.26 6.01
CA VAL A 957 12.57 9.74 4.68
C VAL A 957 11.18 9.22 4.35
N LEU A 958 10.90 7.94 4.61
CA LEU A 958 9.58 7.33 4.42
C LEU A 958 8.51 7.98 5.31
N ALA A 959 8.80 8.20 6.60
CA ALA A 959 7.88 8.86 7.51
C ALA A 959 7.47 10.26 7.01
N ILE A 960 8.44 11.07 6.58
CA ILE A 960 8.22 12.40 6.00
C ILE A 960 7.39 12.29 4.70
N MET A 961 7.81 11.44 3.76
CA MET A 961 7.14 11.27 2.46
C MET A 961 5.67 10.87 2.60
N TYR A 962 5.37 9.84 3.41
CA TYR A 962 4.02 9.27 3.49
C TYR A 962 3.04 10.20 4.22
N ILE A 963 3.48 10.91 5.26
CA ILE A 963 2.62 11.79 6.04
C ILE A 963 2.25 13.05 5.23
N PHE A 964 3.22 13.70 4.57
CA PHE A 964 2.93 14.86 3.72
C PHE A 964 2.18 14.48 2.44
N ALA A 965 2.33 13.25 1.92
CA ALA A 965 1.54 12.72 0.80
C ALA A 965 0.14 12.23 1.18
N SER A 966 -0.18 12.11 2.48
CA SER A 966 -1.51 11.70 2.94
C SER A 966 -2.61 12.65 2.46
N HIS A 967 -3.84 12.13 2.32
CA HIS A 967 -4.98 12.91 1.82
C HIS A 967 -5.24 14.19 2.63
N HIS A 968 -5.05 14.15 3.96
CA HIS A 968 -5.23 15.31 4.83
C HIS A 968 -4.21 16.41 4.56
N PHE A 969 -2.91 16.07 4.49
CA PHE A 969 -1.85 17.06 4.29
C PHE A 969 -1.76 17.52 2.83
N ARG A 970 -2.09 16.68 1.84
CA ARG A 970 -2.26 17.11 0.44
C ARG A 970 -3.36 18.16 0.29
N ARG A 971 -4.51 18.01 0.97
CA ARG A 971 -5.56 19.06 1.03
C ARG A 971 -5.09 20.34 1.75
N CYS A 972 -4.16 20.25 2.70
CA CYS A 972 -3.65 21.42 3.43
C CYS A 972 -2.49 22.15 2.73
N SER A 973 -1.62 21.45 1.99
CA SER A 973 -0.44 22.07 1.35
C SER A 973 0.18 21.26 0.21
N PHE A 974 -0.28 21.48 -1.03
CA PHE A 974 0.29 20.84 -2.23
C PHE A 974 1.79 21.09 -2.46
N ARG A 975 2.31 22.30 -2.15
CA ARG A 975 3.76 22.58 -2.22
C ARG A 975 4.55 21.76 -1.19
N GLY A 976 3.97 21.50 -0.01
CA GLY A 976 4.55 20.61 0.99
C GLY A 976 4.62 19.18 0.48
N PHE A 977 3.50 18.66 -0.05
CA PHE A 977 3.43 17.35 -0.71
C PHE A 977 4.55 17.19 -1.75
N TRP A 978 4.63 18.06 -2.77
CA TRP A 978 5.64 17.92 -3.82
C TRP A 978 7.08 18.01 -3.29
N LEU A 979 7.38 18.97 -2.41
CA LEU A 979 8.72 19.10 -1.78
C LEU A 979 9.16 17.81 -1.08
N THR A 980 8.28 17.22 -0.27
CA THR A 980 8.59 15.96 0.42
C THR A 980 8.58 14.75 -0.51
N HIS A 981 7.71 14.70 -1.51
CA HIS A 981 7.59 13.56 -2.41
C HIS A 981 8.81 13.44 -3.33
N HIS A 982 9.47 14.55 -3.68
CA HIS A 982 10.76 14.55 -4.38
C HIS A 982 11.90 13.87 -3.62
N LEU A 983 11.77 13.60 -2.32
CA LEU A 983 12.72 12.76 -1.57
C LEU A 983 12.79 11.32 -2.07
N TYR A 984 11.93 10.90 -3.01
CA TYR A 984 12.07 9.61 -3.71
C TYR A 984 13.46 9.41 -4.31
N ILE A 985 14.12 10.48 -4.76
CA ILE A 985 15.48 10.41 -5.34
C ILE A 985 16.49 9.99 -4.26
N LEU A 986 16.46 10.66 -3.10
CA LEU A 986 17.28 10.32 -1.94
C LEU A 986 16.97 8.91 -1.43
N LEU A 987 15.70 8.52 -1.41
CA LEU A 987 15.26 7.17 -1.05
C LEU A 987 15.87 6.09 -1.96
N TYR A 988 15.95 6.29 -3.28
CA TYR A 988 16.60 5.30 -4.16
C TYR A 988 18.12 5.26 -4.00
N VAL A 989 18.77 6.41 -3.81
CA VAL A 989 20.21 6.47 -3.47
C VAL A 989 20.51 5.71 -2.18
N LEU A 990 19.69 5.94 -1.14
CA LEU A 990 19.80 5.22 0.13
C LEU A 990 19.48 3.72 -0.01
N LEU A 991 18.48 3.30 -0.80
CA LEU A 991 18.19 1.88 -1.04
C LEU A 991 19.33 1.14 -1.76
N ILE A 992 20.03 1.80 -2.68
CA ILE A 992 21.21 1.23 -3.35
C ILE A 992 22.34 1.03 -2.33
N MET A 993 22.61 2.03 -1.47
CA MET A 993 23.64 1.92 -0.42
C MET A 993 23.25 0.95 0.71
N HIS A 994 21.96 0.82 1.02
CA HIS A 994 21.48 -0.04 2.12
C HIS A 994 21.79 -1.52 1.89
N GLY A 995 21.74 -1.97 0.64
CA GLY A 995 22.13 -3.33 0.26
C GLY A 995 23.62 -3.51 -0.11
N SER A 996 24.37 -2.43 -0.36
CA SER A 996 25.70 -2.53 -1.01
C SER A 996 26.76 -3.22 -0.16
N PHE A 997 26.68 -3.11 1.17
CA PHE A 997 27.61 -3.74 2.12
C PHE A 997 27.50 -5.29 2.16
N ALA A 998 26.54 -5.88 1.43
CA ALA A 998 26.38 -7.33 1.24
C ALA A 998 26.26 -8.20 2.53
N LEU A 999 26.07 -7.57 3.70
CA LEU A 999 26.17 -8.13 5.06
C LEU A 999 25.64 -9.56 5.26
N ILE A 1000 24.52 -9.90 4.63
CA ILE A 1000 23.85 -11.21 4.75
C ILE A 1000 23.83 -11.94 3.39
N GLN A 1001 23.72 -11.17 2.30
CA GLN A 1001 23.59 -11.64 0.92
C GLN A 1001 23.94 -10.48 -0.01
N LEU A 1002 24.50 -10.80 -1.19
CA LEU A 1002 24.79 -9.84 -2.25
C LEU A 1002 23.59 -8.93 -2.56
N PRO A 1003 23.83 -7.64 -2.89
CA PRO A 1003 22.76 -6.73 -3.28
C PRO A 1003 21.98 -7.26 -4.48
N ARG A 1004 20.65 -7.13 -4.42
CA ARG A 1004 19.73 -7.44 -5.53
C ARG A 1004 18.83 -6.26 -5.91
N PHE A 1005 18.80 -5.19 -5.11
CA PHE A 1005 17.92 -4.04 -5.33
C PHE A 1005 18.12 -3.42 -6.72
N HIS A 1006 19.38 -3.19 -7.13
CA HIS A 1006 19.70 -2.64 -8.46
C HIS A 1006 19.20 -3.51 -9.62
N ILE A 1007 19.07 -4.84 -9.44
CA ILE A 1007 18.54 -5.75 -10.47
C ILE A 1007 17.04 -5.49 -10.70
N PHE A 1008 16.27 -5.31 -9.62
CA PHE A 1008 14.85 -4.93 -9.72
C PHE A 1008 14.68 -3.49 -10.21
N PHE A 1009 15.57 -2.58 -9.82
CA PHE A 1009 15.46 -1.14 -10.06
C PHE A 1009 15.82 -0.72 -11.48
N LEU A 1010 16.82 -1.35 -12.11
CA LEU A 1010 17.42 -0.89 -13.38
C LEU A 1010 16.38 -0.66 -14.50
N VAL A 1011 15.55 -1.66 -14.81
CA VAL A 1011 14.60 -1.58 -15.93
C VAL A 1011 13.46 -0.56 -15.65
N PRO A 1012 12.77 -0.58 -14.49
CA PRO A 1012 11.80 0.47 -14.15
C PRO A 1012 12.39 1.89 -14.11
N ALA A 1013 13.64 2.05 -13.64
CA ALA A 1013 14.30 3.35 -13.59
C ALA A 1013 14.61 3.91 -14.98
N LEU A 1014 15.11 3.07 -15.91
CA LEU A 1014 15.36 3.46 -17.30
C LEU A 1014 14.07 3.86 -18.03
N ILE A 1015 12.99 3.08 -17.86
CA ILE A 1015 11.66 3.38 -18.43
C ILE A 1015 11.12 4.72 -17.89
N TYR A 1016 11.24 4.94 -16.58
CA TYR A 1016 10.83 6.20 -15.93
C TYR A 1016 11.65 7.40 -16.40
N ALA A 1017 12.97 7.26 -16.52
CA ALA A 1017 13.85 8.31 -17.03
C ALA A 1017 13.48 8.69 -18.48
N GLY A 1018 13.27 7.71 -19.36
CA GLY A 1018 12.77 7.92 -20.72
C GLY A 1018 11.42 8.65 -20.76
N ASP A 1019 10.46 8.22 -19.93
CA ASP A 1019 9.15 8.88 -19.81
C ASP A 1019 9.26 10.36 -19.36
N LYS A 1020 10.22 10.67 -18.48
CA LYS A 1020 10.50 12.05 -18.05
C LYS A 1020 11.19 12.87 -19.14
N LEU A 1021 12.13 12.32 -19.89
CA LEU A 1021 12.73 13.00 -21.04
C LEU A 1021 11.65 13.33 -22.11
N VAL A 1022 10.75 12.38 -22.41
CA VAL A 1022 9.57 12.61 -23.29
C VAL A 1022 8.52 13.56 -22.68
N SER A 1023 8.53 13.76 -21.36
CA SER A 1023 7.72 14.77 -20.66
C SER A 1023 8.36 16.17 -20.65
N LEU A 1024 9.67 16.26 -20.87
CA LEU A 1024 10.46 17.48 -20.89
C LEU A 1024 10.58 18.06 -22.30
N SER A 1025 10.70 17.22 -23.33
CA SER A 1025 10.77 17.64 -24.73
C SER A 1025 9.47 18.24 -25.27
N ARG A 1026 8.33 17.98 -24.64
CA ARG A 1026 7.02 18.55 -25.03
C ARG A 1026 6.92 20.00 -24.57
N LYS A 1027 6.95 20.95 -25.54
CA LYS A 1027 6.64 22.36 -25.31
C LYS A 1027 5.27 22.49 -24.64
N LYS A 1028 5.22 23.19 -23.50
CA LYS A 1028 3.99 23.53 -22.79
C LYS A 1028 3.57 24.94 -23.22
N VAL A 1029 2.28 25.14 -23.44
CA VAL A 1029 1.69 26.44 -23.80
C VAL A 1029 0.93 26.96 -22.58
N GLU A 1030 1.07 28.26 -22.32
CA GLU A 1030 0.29 28.98 -21.32
C GLU A 1030 -0.87 29.70 -22.01
N ILE A 1031 -2.06 29.66 -21.40
CA ILE A 1031 -3.31 30.15 -21.98
C ILE A 1031 -4.16 30.89 -20.95
N SER A 1032 -4.90 31.90 -21.41
CA SER A 1032 -5.85 32.68 -20.62
C SER A 1032 -7.19 31.94 -20.45
N VAL A 1033 -7.92 32.27 -19.38
CA VAL A 1033 -9.33 31.88 -19.19
C VAL A 1033 -10.20 33.01 -19.71
N VAL A 1034 -11.13 32.69 -20.60
CA VAL A 1034 -12.09 33.61 -21.22
C VAL A 1034 -13.39 33.70 -20.40
N LYS A 1035 -13.89 32.54 -19.93
CA LYS A 1035 -15.15 32.44 -19.18
C LYS A 1035 -15.01 31.37 -18.08
N ALA A 1036 -15.69 31.58 -16.96
CA ALA A 1036 -15.79 30.61 -15.88
C ALA A 1036 -17.19 30.65 -15.26
N GLU A 1037 -17.87 29.51 -15.23
CA GLU A 1037 -19.24 29.35 -14.71
C GLU A 1037 -19.30 28.19 -13.72
N LEU A 1038 -20.15 28.32 -12.70
CA LEU A 1038 -20.46 27.24 -11.76
C LEU A 1038 -21.87 26.72 -12.08
N LEU A 1039 -21.94 25.44 -12.43
CA LEU A 1039 -23.16 24.72 -12.77
C LEU A 1039 -23.65 23.90 -11.56
N PRO A 1040 -24.95 23.50 -11.52
CA PRO A 1040 -25.51 22.63 -10.49
C PRO A 1040 -24.73 21.33 -10.27
N SER A 1041 -24.97 20.62 -9.16
CA SER A 1041 -24.25 19.37 -8.81
C SER A 1041 -22.72 19.50 -8.62
N GLY A 1042 -22.19 20.74 -8.61
CA GLY A 1042 -20.78 21.04 -8.36
C GLY A 1042 -19.88 20.79 -9.57
N VAL A 1043 -20.23 21.37 -10.73
CA VAL A 1043 -19.44 21.30 -11.96
C VAL A 1043 -18.99 22.72 -12.37
N THR A 1044 -17.70 22.92 -12.64
CA THR A 1044 -17.16 24.23 -13.08
C THR A 1044 -16.89 24.22 -14.59
N HIS A 1045 -17.69 24.93 -15.38
CA HIS A 1045 -17.39 25.18 -16.79
C HIS A 1045 -16.29 26.25 -16.91
N LEU A 1046 -15.19 25.92 -17.59
CA LEU A 1046 -14.09 26.85 -17.90
C LEU A 1046 -13.88 26.92 -19.41
N GLN A 1047 -13.81 28.13 -19.95
CA GLN A 1047 -13.49 28.41 -21.34
C GLN A 1047 -12.15 29.15 -21.40
N PHE A 1048 -11.29 28.78 -22.35
CA PHE A 1048 -9.90 29.21 -22.51
C PHE A 1048 -9.65 29.68 -23.94
N GLN A 1049 -8.66 30.55 -24.12
CA GLN A 1049 -8.23 30.94 -25.46
C GLN A 1049 -7.52 29.78 -26.17
N ARG A 1050 -7.89 29.48 -27.42
CA ARG A 1050 -7.24 28.44 -28.23
C ARG A 1050 -5.86 28.92 -28.69
N PRO A 1051 -4.77 28.15 -28.51
CA PRO A 1051 -3.48 28.52 -29.06
C PRO A 1051 -3.45 28.52 -30.59
N GLN A 1052 -2.67 29.41 -31.19
CA GLN A 1052 -2.34 29.33 -32.62
C GLN A 1052 -1.66 27.99 -32.93
N GLY A 1053 -2.13 27.30 -33.98
CA GLY A 1053 -1.66 25.96 -34.34
C GLY A 1053 -2.19 24.82 -33.46
N PHE A 1054 -3.18 25.06 -32.58
CA PHE A 1054 -3.79 23.98 -31.79
C PHE A 1054 -4.89 23.24 -32.57
N GLU A 1055 -4.49 22.15 -33.22
CA GLU A 1055 -5.39 21.17 -33.83
C GLU A 1055 -5.66 19.98 -32.89
N TYR A 1056 -6.89 19.48 -32.92
CA TYR A 1056 -7.32 18.31 -32.15
C TYR A 1056 -8.55 17.66 -32.80
N LYS A 1057 -8.84 16.43 -32.37
CA LYS A 1057 -10.03 15.66 -32.80
C LYS A 1057 -10.98 15.43 -31.63
N SER A 1058 -12.26 15.33 -31.96
CA SER A 1058 -13.34 15.07 -31.00
C SER A 1058 -13.08 13.82 -30.16
N GLY A 1059 -13.22 13.95 -28.83
CA GLY A 1059 -12.87 12.91 -27.86
C GLY A 1059 -11.44 12.98 -27.30
N GLN A 1060 -10.54 13.79 -27.86
CA GLN A 1060 -9.19 13.98 -27.29
C GLN A 1060 -9.19 14.79 -25.99
N TRP A 1061 -8.11 14.64 -25.22
CA TRP A 1061 -7.94 15.23 -23.89
C TRP A 1061 -6.60 15.97 -23.75
N VAL A 1062 -6.62 17.01 -22.92
CA VAL A 1062 -5.47 17.89 -22.64
C VAL A 1062 -4.98 17.72 -21.21
N ARG A 1063 -3.77 18.21 -20.93
CA ARG A 1063 -3.23 18.30 -19.57
C ARG A 1063 -3.09 19.76 -19.16
N ILE A 1064 -3.88 20.22 -18.19
CA ILE A 1064 -3.77 21.58 -17.64
C ILE A 1064 -3.06 21.58 -16.29
N ALA A 1065 -2.43 22.70 -15.94
CA ALA A 1065 -1.86 22.99 -14.62
C ALA A 1065 -2.20 24.45 -14.26
N CYS A 1066 -2.58 24.72 -13.01
CA CYS A 1066 -2.98 26.06 -12.57
C CYS A 1066 -1.95 26.64 -11.59
N LEU A 1067 -1.18 27.62 -12.06
CA LEU A 1067 -0.08 28.22 -11.30
C LEU A 1067 -0.55 28.98 -10.05
N ALA A 1068 -1.77 29.52 -10.05
CA ALA A 1068 -2.37 30.25 -8.92
C ALA A 1068 -2.51 29.41 -7.62
N LEU A 1069 -2.50 28.08 -7.73
CA LEU A 1069 -2.50 27.15 -6.59
C LEU A 1069 -1.10 26.95 -5.97
N GLY A 1070 -0.05 27.47 -6.62
CA GLY A 1070 1.35 27.22 -6.28
C GLY A 1070 1.80 25.81 -6.66
N THR A 1071 1.31 25.27 -7.77
CA THR A 1071 1.53 23.90 -8.23
C THR A 1071 1.79 23.80 -9.72
N THR A 1072 2.76 22.97 -10.11
CA THR A 1072 3.05 22.58 -11.50
C THR A 1072 2.49 21.18 -11.84
N GLU A 1073 1.48 20.73 -11.10
CA GLU A 1073 0.85 19.41 -11.28
C GLU A 1073 -0.11 19.42 -12.48
N TYR A 1074 0.17 18.57 -13.47
CA TYR A 1074 -0.63 18.43 -14.68
C TYR A 1074 -1.71 17.37 -14.53
N HIS A 1075 -2.98 17.74 -14.79
CA HIS A 1075 -4.16 16.87 -14.70
C HIS A 1075 -4.81 16.65 -16.08
N PRO A 1076 -5.16 15.40 -16.46
CA PRO A 1076 -5.76 15.09 -17.76
C PRO A 1076 -7.27 15.34 -17.75
N PHE A 1077 -7.76 16.24 -18.60
CA PHE A 1077 -9.18 16.52 -18.79
C PHE A 1077 -9.56 16.47 -20.28
N THR A 1078 -10.62 15.74 -20.62
CA THR A 1078 -11.13 15.69 -21.99
C THR A 1078 -11.72 17.04 -22.38
N LEU A 1079 -11.41 17.54 -23.58
CA LEU A 1079 -11.93 18.83 -24.07
C LEU A 1079 -13.46 18.76 -24.16
N THR A 1080 -14.17 19.79 -23.69
CA THR A 1080 -15.58 20.01 -24.06
C THR A 1080 -15.73 20.71 -25.38
N SER A 1081 -14.78 21.60 -25.64
CA SER A 1081 -14.72 22.34 -26.88
C SER A 1081 -14.59 21.44 -28.08
N ALA A 1082 -14.86 22.11 -29.18
CA ALA A 1082 -15.26 21.51 -30.40
C ALA A 1082 -14.24 21.93 -31.49
N PRO A 1083 -13.68 21.04 -32.34
CA PRO A 1083 -12.54 21.38 -33.22
C PRO A 1083 -12.63 22.60 -34.15
N HIS A 1084 -13.83 23.14 -34.42
CA HIS A 1084 -14.05 24.39 -35.17
C HIS A 1084 -14.32 25.62 -34.29
N GLU A 1085 -14.34 25.48 -32.96
CA GLU A 1085 -14.46 26.62 -32.03
C GLU A 1085 -13.12 27.34 -31.86
N ASP A 1086 -13.17 28.66 -31.76
CA ASP A 1086 -12.00 29.52 -31.50
C ASP A 1086 -11.54 29.49 -30.03
N THR A 1087 -12.25 28.75 -29.18
CA THR A 1087 -11.94 28.57 -27.75
C THR A 1087 -11.79 27.10 -27.39
N LEU A 1088 -11.12 26.83 -26.27
CA LEU A 1088 -11.09 25.51 -25.65
C LEU A 1088 -11.94 25.52 -24.38
N SER A 1089 -12.66 24.45 -24.04
CA SER A 1089 -13.54 24.44 -22.86
C SER A 1089 -13.47 23.12 -22.08
N LEU A 1090 -13.81 23.14 -20.78
CA LEU A 1090 -13.72 22.00 -19.83
C LEU A 1090 -14.81 22.12 -18.73
N HIS A 1091 -15.57 21.04 -18.44
CA HIS A 1091 -16.68 21.02 -17.47
C HIS A 1091 -16.34 20.22 -16.19
N ILE A 1092 -15.71 20.86 -15.20
CA ILE A 1092 -14.94 20.24 -14.10
C ILE A 1092 -15.81 19.82 -12.89
N ARG A 1093 -16.17 18.52 -12.79
CA ARG A 1093 -16.86 17.87 -11.64
C ARG A 1093 -16.05 17.79 -10.33
N ALA A 1094 -16.58 18.29 -9.21
CA ALA A 1094 -15.92 18.33 -7.90
C ALA A 1094 -15.77 16.99 -7.11
N ALA A 1095 -15.34 15.88 -7.73
CA ALA A 1095 -15.16 14.58 -7.06
C ALA A 1095 -13.82 14.41 -6.29
N GLY A 1096 -13.19 15.51 -5.90
CA GLY A 1096 -11.87 15.57 -5.27
C GLY A 1096 -11.28 16.98 -5.41
N PRO A 1097 -10.04 17.24 -4.95
CA PRO A 1097 -9.50 18.60 -4.92
C PRO A 1097 -9.39 19.38 -6.25
N TRP A 1098 -9.52 18.76 -7.45
CA TRP A 1098 -9.59 19.39 -8.80
C TRP A 1098 -9.88 18.32 -9.90
N LEU A 1099 -10.97 18.39 -10.72
CA LEU A 1099 -11.35 17.29 -11.65
C LEU A 1099 -12.34 17.62 -12.85
N VAL A 1100 -11.92 17.44 -14.12
CA VAL A 1100 -12.58 16.88 -15.37
C VAL A 1100 -14.04 17.21 -15.84
N PHE A 1101 -14.27 17.55 -17.16
CA PHE A 1101 -15.06 16.77 -18.20
C PHE A 1101 -15.23 17.33 -19.67
N LYS A 1102 -15.71 16.44 -20.61
CA LYS A 1102 -15.85 16.23 -22.13
C LYS A 1102 -17.08 16.94 -22.85
N SER A 1103 -17.43 17.16 -24.17
CA SER A 1103 -16.96 17.04 -25.62
C SER A 1103 -18.08 17.60 -26.58
N SER A 1104 -18.06 17.92 -27.91
CA SER A 1104 -17.11 17.96 -29.09
C SER A 1104 -17.80 18.48 -30.42
N VAL A 1105 -17.08 18.74 -31.55
CA VAL A 1105 -17.62 19.19 -32.88
C VAL A 1105 -17.44 18.23 -34.08
N SER A 1106 -18.15 18.58 -35.17
CA SER A 1106 -18.17 18.02 -36.52
C SER A 1106 -17.01 18.42 -37.47
N CYS A 1107 -16.87 17.62 -38.53
CA CYS A 1107 -16.39 18.00 -39.87
C CYS A 1107 -17.16 17.10 -40.87
N GLN A 1108 -17.13 17.38 -42.17
CA GLN A 1108 -17.97 16.70 -43.18
C GLN A 1108 -17.87 15.15 -43.12
N VAL A 1109 -19.01 14.45 -43.16
CA VAL A 1109 -19.09 13.02 -42.81
C VAL A 1109 -19.63 12.15 -43.95
N PHE A 1110 -19.04 10.96 -44.11
CA PHE A 1110 -19.56 9.85 -44.92
C PHE A 1110 -20.74 9.10 -44.24
N CYS A 1111 -21.12 9.51 -43.02
CA CYS A 1111 -22.14 8.86 -42.20
C CYS A 1111 -23.52 9.47 -42.48
N LYS A 1112 -24.54 8.62 -42.73
CA LYS A 1112 -25.91 9.06 -42.99
C LYS A 1112 -26.82 9.11 -41.75
N LYS A 1113 -26.47 8.39 -40.68
CA LYS A 1113 -27.25 8.32 -39.43
C LYS A 1113 -26.38 7.84 -38.28
N VAL A 1114 -26.49 8.49 -37.13
CA VAL A 1114 -25.79 8.20 -35.87
C VAL A 1114 -26.84 7.95 -34.80
N TYR A 1115 -26.66 6.87 -34.02
CA TYR A 1115 -27.50 6.56 -32.86
C TYR A 1115 -26.69 6.73 -31.57
N PHE A 1116 -27.01 7.74 -30.77
CA PHE A 1116 -26.33 8.02 -29.52
C PHE A 1116 -27.14 7.48 -28.33
N ILE A 1117 -26.72 6.34 -27.81
CA ILE A 1117 -27.38 5.66 -26.68
C ILE A 1117 -26.70 6.08 -25.37
N TRP A 1118 -27.26 7.05 -24.66
CA TRP A 1118 -26.74 7.49 -23.36
C TRP A 1118 -27.30 6.62 -22.23
N VAL A 1119 -26.47 5.75 -21.65
CA VAL A 1119 -26.83 4.91 -20.51
C VAL A 1119 -26.22 5.49 -19.23
N THR A 1120 -27.06 5.89 -18.27
CA THR A 1120 -26.60 6.37 -16.95
C THR A 1120 -27.43 5.77 -15.80
N ARG A 1121 -27.01 5.99 -14.55
CA ARG A 1121 -27.85 5.68 -13.38
C ARG A 1121 -28.86 6.80 -13.16
N THR A 1122 -28.37 7.99 -12.84
CA THR A 1122 -29.12 9.26 -12.83
C THR A 1122 -28.32 10.30 -13.62
N GLN A 1123 -28.90 11.47 -13.91
CA GLN A 1123 -28.21 12.54 -14.65
C GLN A 1123 -27.26 13.39 -13.77
N ARG A 1124 -27.12 13.05 -12.48
CA ARG A 1124 -26.38 13.87 -11.50
C ARG A 1124 -24.90 14.05 -11.88
N GLN A 1125 -24.41 15.30 -11.89
CA GLN A 1125 -23.09 15.75 -12.39
C GLN A 1125 -22.90 15.67 -13.92
N PHE A 1126 -23.98 15.39 -14.66
CA PHE A 1126 -24.05 15.31 -16.12
C PHE A 1126 -25.30 16.02 -16.66
N GLU A 1127 -25.89 16.93 -15.88
CA GLU A 1127 -27.09 17.70 -16.23
C GLU A 1127 -26.86 18.50 -17.52
N TRP A 1128 -25.70 19.17 -17.59
CA TRP A 1128 -25.18 19.89 -18.76
C TRP A 1128 -25.05 19.04 -20.04
N VAL A 1129 -25.04 17.69 -19.94
CA VAL A 1129 -25.06 16.83 -21.13
C VAL A 1129 -26.43 16.89 -21.81
N ALA A 1130 -27.52 17.12 -21.07
CA ALA A 1130 -28.84 17.36 -21.67
C ALA A 1130 -28.86 18.69 -22.43
N ASP A 1131 -28.21 19.74 -21.92
CA ASP A 1131 -28.06 21.02 -22.63
C ASP A 1131 -27.29 20.84 -23.96
N ILE A 1132 -26.17 20.13 -23.95
CA ILE A 1132 -25.39 19.84 -25.15
C ILE A 1132 -26.15 18.93 -26.13
N ILE A 1133 -26.92 17.93 -25.65
CA ILE A 1133 -27.77 17.11 -26.53
C ILE A 1133 -28.83 17.97 -27.22
N ARG A 1134 -29.41 18.94 -26.50
CA ARG A 1134 -30.43 19.86 -27.03
C ARG A 1134 -29.88 20.78 -28.13
N GLU A 1135 -28.71 21.37 -27.88
CA GLU A 1135 -27.99 22.19 -28.87
C GLU A 1135 -27.62 21.36 -30.12
N VAL A 1136 -27.24 20.08 -29.95
CA VAL A 1136 -27.02 19.15 -31.07
C VAL A 1136 -28.32 18.83 -31.81
N GLU A 1137 -29.42 18.53 -31.11
CA GLU A 1137 -30.73 18.27 -31.72
C GLU A 1137 -31.26 19.49 -32.51
N GLU A 1138 -30.93 20.71 -32.11
CA GLU A 1138 -31.45 21.93 -32.74
C GLU A 1138 -30.67 22.35 -33.99
N ASN A 1139 -29.34 22.18 -33.96
CA ASN A 1139 -28.48 22.40 -35.12
C ASN A 1139 -28.51 21.23 -36.14
N ASP A 1140 -29.11 20.09 -35.78
CA ASP A 1140 -29.26 18.94 -36.68
C ASP A 1140 -30.44 19.09 -37.64
N HIS A 1141 -30.22 19.92 -38.66
CA HIS A 1141 -31.16 20.12 -39.77
C HIS A 1141 -31.25 18.93 -40.75
N GLN A 1142 -30.47 17.86 -40.54
CA GLN A 1142 -30.42 16.69 -41.44
C GLN A 1142 -30.97 15.41 -40.79
N ASP A 1143 -31.41 15.46 -39.53
CA ASP A 1143 -31.74 14.27 -38.72
C ASP A 1143 -30.58 13.24 -38.75
N LEU A 1144 -29.35 13.72 -38.63
CA LEU A 1144 -28.13 12.91 -38.58
C LEU A 1144 -28.00 12.13 -37.26
N VAL A 1145 -28.44 12.70 -36.13
CA VAL A 1145 -28.20 12.18 -34.77
C VAL A 1145 -29.52 11.89 -34.05
N SER A 1146 -29.79 10.62 -33.80
CA SER A 1146 -30.92 10.17 -32.97
C SER A 1146 -30.41 9.76 -31.59
N VAL A 1147 -30.94 10.39 -30.52
CA VAL A 1147 -30.49 10.15 -29.14
C VAL A 1147 -31.53 9.31 -28.38
N HIS A 1148 -31.05 8.40 -27.54
CA HIS A 1148 -31.88 7.63 -26.62
C HIS A 1148 -31.25 7.63 -25.23
N ILE A 1149 -31.98 8.15 -24.24
CA ILE A 1149 -31.49 8.25 -22.86
C ILE A 1149 -32.05 7.09 -22.06
N TYR A 1150 -31.18 6.32 -21.39
CA TYR A 1150 -31.56 5.19 -20.55
C TYR A 1150 -31.16 5.42 -19.09
N ILE A 1151 -32.16 5.69 -18.26
CA ILE A 1151 -32.05 5.84 -16.81
C ILE A 1151 -32.14 4.45 -16.16
N THR A 1152 -31.03 4.00 -15.57
CA THR A 1152 -30.88 2.66 -14.96
C THR A 1152 -30.98 2.65 -13.43
N GLN A 1153 -31.42 3.75 -12.83
CA GLN A 1153 -31.77 3.79 -11.40
C GLN A 1153 -33.03 2.95 -11.12
N LEU A 1154 -33.11 2.40 -9.92
CA LEU A 1154 -34.28 1.70 -9.41
C LEU A 1154 -35.33 2.72 -8.90
N ALA A 1155 -36.62 2.46 -9.12
CA ALA A 1155 -37.70 3.43 -8.85
C ALA A 1155 -37.77 3.84 -7.37
N GLU A 1156 -37.47 2.91 -6.47
CA GLU A 1156 -37.40 3.07 -5.02
C GLU A 1156 -36.22 3.97 -4.56
N LYS A 1157 -35.42 4.46 -5.53
CA LYS A 1157 -34.22 5.29 -5.33
C LYS A 1157 -34.11 6.44 -6.33
N PHE A 1158 -35.21 6.87 -6.95
CA PHE A 1158 -35.20 8.09 -7.76
C PHE A 1158 -34.86 9.32 -6.91
N ASP A 1159 -33.96 10.16 -7.43
CA ASP A 1159 -33.80 11.54 -6.97
C ASP A 1159 -34.91 12.42 -7.61
N LEU A 1160 -35.12 13.64 -7.10
CA LEU A 1160 -36.22 14.49 -7.57
C LEU A 1160 -36.17 14.73 -9.09
N ARG A 1161 -34.98 15.04 -9.62
CA ARG A 1161 -34.74 15.14 -11.07
C ARG A 1161 -35.19 13.88 -11.82
N THR A 1162 -34.84 12.69 -11.34
CA THR A 1162 -35.25 11.42 -11.98
C THR A 1162 -36.76 11.21 -11.93
N THR A 1163 -37.44 11.61 -10.85
CA THR A 1163 -38.91 11.54 -10.78
C THR A 1163 -39.57 12.54 -11.73
N MET A 1164 -39.07 13.77 -11.86
CA MET A 1164 -39.64 14.73 -12.82
C MET A 1164 -39.42 14.29 -14.27
N LEU A 1165 -38.24 13.74 -14.59
CA LEU A 1165 -37.99 13.07 -15.88
C LEU A 1165 -39.01 11.94 -16.13
N TYR A 1166 -39.36 11.15 -15.12
CA TYR A 1166 -40.34 10.06 -15.25
C TYR A 1166 -41.77 10.59 -15.49
N ILE A 1167 -42.16 11.65 -14.78
CA ILE A 1167 -43.47 12.28 -14.89
C ILE A 1167 -43.63 12.95 -16.25
N CYS A 1168 -42.74 13.87 -16.62
CA CYS A 1168 -42.85 14.67 -17.84
C CYS A 1168 -42.70 13.85 -19.13
N GLU A 1169 -42.13 12.65 -19.06
CA GLU A 1169 -41.95 11.76 -20.23
C GLU A 1169 -43.07 10.72 -20.40
N ARG A 1170 -43.93 10.49 -19.38
CA ARG A 1170 -44.97 9.43 -19.41
C ARG A 1170 -46.35 9.81 -18.88
N HIS A 1171 -46.44 10.78 -17.99
CA HIS A 1171 -47.67 11.16 -17.30
C HIS A 1171 -48.14 12.58 -17.66
N PHE A 1172 -47.36 13.31 -18.46
CA PHE A 1172 -47.66 14.67 -18.92
C PHE A 1172 -47.59 14.79 -20.45
N GLN A 1173 -48.24 15.81 -21.00
CA GLN A 1173 -48.28 16.10 -22.43
C GLN A 1173 -46.98 16.78 -22.89
N LYS A 1174 -46.48 16.41 -24.08
CA LYS A 1174 -45.34 17.05 -24.73
C LYS A 1174 -45.81 18.27 -25.54
N VAL A 1175 -45.03 19.34 -25.53
CA VAL A 1175 -45.28 20.55 -26.35
C VAL A 1175 -44.27 20.54 -27.49
N LEU A 1176 -44.75 20.65 -28.74
CA LEU A 1176 -43.92 20.54 -29.96
C LEU A 1176 -43.02 19.27 -29.97
N ASN A 1177 -43.57 18.15 -29.48
CA ASN A 1177 -42.86 16.88 -29.25
C ASN A 1177 -41.61 16.94 -28.34
N ARG A 1178 -41.42 18.04 -27.60
CA ARG A 1178 -40.38 18.21 -26.59
C ARG A 1178 -40.89 17.87 -25.18
N SER A 1179 -40.02 17.27 -24.36
CA SER A 1179 -40.30 16.99 -22.95
C SER A 1179 -40.15 18.26 -22.10
N LEU A 1180 -41.19 18.67 -21.37
CA LEU A 1180 -41.24 19.98 -20.69
C LEU A 1180 -40.08 20.25 -19.71
N PHE A 1181 -39.54 19.20 -19.10
CA PHE A 1181 -38.49 19.31 -18.09
C PHE A 1181 -37.05 19.36 -18.65
N THR A 1182 -36.87 19.12 -19.95
CA THR A 1182 -35.53 19.12 -20.59
C THR A 1182 -35.44 19.82 -21.94
N GLY A 1183 -36.58 20.13 -22.57
CA GLY A 1183 -36.64 20.68 -23.92
C GLY A 1183 -36.27 19.69 -25.02
N LEU A 1184 -35.89 18.45 -24.71
CA LEU A 1184 -35.44 17.44 -25.67
C LEU A 1184 -36.60 16.83 -26.46
N ARG A 1185 -36.37 16.56 -27.74
CA ARG A 1185 -37.25 15.72 -28.58
C ARG A 1185 -36.97 14.23 -28.33
N SER A 1186 -35.73 13.89 -27.98
CA SER A 1186 -35.31 12.50 -27.73
C SER A 1186 -35.95 11.88 -26.49
N ILE A 1187 -36.30 10.59 -26.62
CA ILE A 1187 -37.08 9.86 -25.62
C ILE A 1187 -36.19 9.41 -24.45
N THR A 1188 -36.70 9.57 -23.23
CA THR A 1188 -36.06 9.07 -22.00
C THR A 1188 -36.73 7.77 -21.53
N HIS A 1189 -35.96 6.69 -21.53
CA HIS A 1189 -36.41 5.35 -21.15
C HIS A 1189 -35.92 4.98 -19.73
N PHE A 1190 -36.76 4.25 -18.98
CA PHE A 1190 -36.48 3.85 -17.59
C PHE A 1190 -36.37 2.33 -17.48
N GLY A 1191 -35.19 1.84 -17.14
CA GLY A 1191 -34.81 0.41 -17.14
C GLY A 1191 -33.52 0.17 -17.91
N ARG A 1192 -33.24 -1.10 -18.26
CA ARG A 1192 -32.04 -1.45 -19.05
C ARG A 1192 -32.28 -1.33 -20.55
N PRO A 1193 -31.31 -0.84 -21.36
CA PRO A 1193 -31.45 -0.74 -22.81
C PRO A 1193 -31.59 -2.13 -23.48
N PRO A 1194 -32.51 -2.29 -24.44
CA PRO A 1194 -32.78 -3.56 -25.12
C PRO A 1194 -31.81 -3.75 -26.31
N PHE A 1195 -30.49 -3.80 -26.07
CA PHE A 1195 -29.49 -3.74 -27.15
C PHE A 1195 -29.72 -4.75 -28.30
N GLU A 1196 -30.11 -5.99 -27.99
CA GLU A 1196 -30.37 -7.05 -28.99
C GLU A 1196 -31.65 -6.77 -29.83
N PRO A 1197 -32.85 -6.53 -29.24
CA PRO A 1197 -34.00 -6.05 -29.98
C PRO A 1197 -33.78 -4.73 -30.75
N PHE A 1198 -33.04 -3.78 -30.17
CA PHE A 1198 -32.69 -2.50 -30.80
C PHE A 1198 -31.85 -2.73 -32.06
N PHE A 1199 -30.78 -3.53 -32.00
CA PHE A 1199 -29.97 -3.88 -33.17
C PHE A 1199 -30.77 -4.65 -34.22
N ASN A 1200 -31.65 -5.59 -33.84
CA ASN A 1200 -32.58 -6.24 -34.78
C ASN A 1200 -33.47 -5.20 -35.50
N SER A 1201 -34.03 -4.23 -34.77
CA SER A 1201 -34.85 -3.17 -35.37
C SER A 1201 -34.06 -2.25 -36.32
N LEU A 1202 -32.78 -1.96 -36.05
CA LEU A 1202 -31.93 -1.21 -36.98
C LEU A 1202 -31.76 -1.90 -38.33
N GLN A 1203 -31.75 -3.24 -38.40
CA GLN A 1203 -31.70 -3.97 -39.69
C GLN A 1203 -32.96 -3.72 -40.53
N LYS A 1204 -34.11 -3.49 -39.88
CA LYS A 1204 -35.41 -3.26 -40.51
C LYS A 1204 -35.62 -1.79 -40.90
N VAL A 1205 -35.08 -0.87 -40.11
CA VAL A 1205 -35.07 0.57 -40.42
C VAL A 1205 -34.07 0.89 -41.55
N HIS A 1206 -32.93 0.22 -41.58
CA HIS A 1206 -31.84 0.45 -42.55
C HIS A 1206 -31.52 -0.78 -43.42
N PRO A 1207 -32.48 -1.32 -44.21
CA PRO A 1207 -32.31 -2.58 -44.95
C PRO A 1207 -31.21 -2.52 -46.02
N GLN A 1208 -30.83 -1.31 -46.47
CA GLN A 1208 -29.77 -1.08 -47.46
C GLN A 1208 -28.34 -1.20 -46.85
N VAL A 1209 -28.21 -1.20 -45.53
CA VAL A 1209 -26.91 -1.01 -44.83
C VAL A 1209 -26.28 -2.35 -44.44
N ARG A 1210 -25.36 -2.85 -45.28
CA ARG A 1210 -24.71 -4.16 -45.06
C ARG A 1210 -23.78 -4.25 -43.84
N LYS A 1211 -23.25 -3.11 -43.35
CA LYS A 1211 -22.36 -3.04 -42.17
C LYS A 1211 -22.72 -1.86 -41.29
N ILE A 1212 -22.81 -2.09 -39.98
CA ILE A 1212 -23.08 -1.07 -38.96
C ILE A 1212 -21.92 -1.03 -37.96
N GLY A 1213 -21.46 0.18 -37.62
CA GLY A 1213 -20.43 0.40 -36.59
C GLY A 1213 -21.07 0.68 -35.23
N VAL A 1214 -20.72 -0.10 -34.21
CA VAL A 1214 -21.20 0.07 -32.83
C VAL A 1214 -20.03 0.39 -31.92
N PHE A 1215 -19.96 1.62 -31.44
CA PHE A 1215 -18.87 2.11 -30.60
C PHE A 1215 -19.38 2.24 -29.16
N SER A 1216 -18.74 1.56 -28.19
CA SER A 1216 -19.19 1.63 -26.79
C SER A 1216 -18.06 2.06 -25.85
N CYS A 1217 -18.24 3.22 -25.23
CA CYS A 1217 -17.39 3.80 -24.19
C CYS A 1217 -18.16 3.80 -22.87
N GLY A 1218 -17.67 3.09 -21.85
CA GLY A 1218 -18.38 2.96 -20.57
C GLY A 1218 -17.90 1.80 -19.69
N PRO A 1219 -18.66 1.43 -18.64
CA PRO A 1219 -18.25 0.40 -17.69
C PRO A 1219 -18.15 -0.99 -18.34
N PRO A 1220 -17.16 -1.84 -17.99
CA PRO A 1220 -16.91 -3.11 -18.69
C PRO A 1220 -18.08 -4.09 -18.75
N GLY A 1221 -19.00 -4.06 -17.78
CA GLY A 1221 -20.23 -4.86 -17.84
C GLY A 1221 -21.22 -4.39 -18.92
N MET A 1222 -21.29 -3.08 -19.19
CA MET A 1222 -22.17 -2.52 -20.23
C MET A 1222 -21.59 -2.78 -21.62
N THR A 1223 -20.30 -2.49 -21.83
CA THR A 1223 -19.65 -2.65 -23.13
C THR A 1223 -19.60 -4.12 -23.56
N LYS A 1224 -19.43 -5.06 -22.61
CA LYS A 1224 -19.60 -6.51 -22.86
C LYS A 1224 -21.03 -6.91 -23.22
N ASN A 1225 -22.07 -6.26 -22.66
CA ASN A 1225 -23.45 -6.54 -23.04
C ASN A 1225 -23.77 -6.03 -24.46
N VAL A 1226 -23.19 -4.88 -24.86
CA VAL A 1226 -23.24 -4.38 -26.24
C VAL A 1226 -22.55 -5.34 -27.21
N GLU A 1227 -21.32 -5.77 -26.89
CA GLU A 1227 -20.58 -6.77 -27.66
C GLU A 1227 -21.39 -8.06 -27.82
N LYS A 1228 -21.94 -8.60 -26.73
CA LYS A 1228 -22.76 -9.82 -26.75
C LYS A 1228 -24.00 -9.66 -27.64
N ALA A 1229 -24.68 -8.51 -27.60
CA ALA A 1229 -25.82 -8.25 -28.47
C ALA A 1229 -25.42 -8.19 -29.95
N CYS A 1230 -24.29 -7.54 -30.29
CA CYS A 1230 -23.73 -7.55 -31.65
C CYS A 1230 -23.39 -8.99 -32.09
N GLN A 1231 -22.76 -9.78 -31.21
CA GLN A 1231 -22.43 -11.19 -31.48
C GLN A 1231 -23.66 -12.11 -31.63
N LEU A 1232 -24.81 -11.77 -31.02
CA LEU A 1232 -26.06 -12.52 -31.17
C LEU A 1232 -26.75 -12.19 -32.50
N ILE A 1233 -26.79 -10.92 -32.90
CA ILE A 1233 -27.34 -10.51 -34.21
C ILE A 1233 -26.44 -10.97 -35.36
N ASN A 1234 -25.11 -10.93 -35.21
CA ASN A 1234 -24.15 -11.44 -36.21
C ASN A 1234 -24.18 -12.97 -36.44
N ARG A 1235 -25.03 -13.72 -35.73
CA ARG A 1235 -25.32 -15.15 -36.00
C ARG A 1235 -26.52 -15.35 -36.91
N GLN A 1236 -27.20 -14.28 -37.30
CA GLN A 1236 -28.32 -14.26 -38.23
C GLN A 1236 -27.77 -13.74 -39.56
N ASP A 1237 -28.13 -14.39 -40.67
CA ASP A 1237 -27.60 -14.07 -42.01
C ASP A 1237 -28.20 -12.76 -42.56
N GLY A 1238 -27.71 -11.63 -42.05
CA GLY A 1238 -28.20 -10.30 -42.33
C GLY A 1238 -27.10 -9.23 -42.29
N THR A 1239 -27.41 -8.06 -41.71
CA THR A 1239 -26.45 -6.93 -41.66
C THR A 1239 -25.43 -7.13 -40.54
N HIS A 1240 -24.15 -6.83 -40.82
CA HIS A 1240 -23.05 -7.13 -39.90
C HIS A 1240 -22.73 -5.95 -38.97
N PHE A 1241 -22.85 -6.18 -37.66
CA PHE A 1241 -22.53 -5.24 -36.59
C PHE A 1241 -21.07 -5.39 -36.15
N SER A 1242 -20.22 -4.45 -36.56
CA SER A 1242 -18.83 -4.35 -36.09
C SER A 1242 -18.78 -3.60 -34.76
N HIS A 1243 -18.40 -4.29 -33.68
CA HIS A 1243 -18.32 -3.70 -32.34
C HIS A 1243 -16.91 -3.21 -32.00
N HIS A 1244 -16.83 -2.00 -31.46
CA HIS A 1244 -15.60 -1.30 -31.07
C HIS A 1244 -15.65 -0.88 -29.60
N TYR A 1245 -14.54 -1.12 -28.90
CA TYR A 1245 -14.35 -0.81 -27.49
C TYR A 1245 -13.60 0.51 -27.35
N GLU A 1246 -14.33 1.61 -27.12
CA GLU A 1246 -13.78 2.96 -27.01
C GLU A 1246 -13.46 3.36 -25.57
N ASN A 1247 -12.41 4.16 -25.38
CA ASN A 1247 -11.99 4.66 -24.06
C ASN A 1247 -11.34 6.05 -24.19
N PHE A 1248 -12.10 7.02 -24.70
CA PHE A 1248 -11.73 8.42 -24.90
C PHE A 1248 -11.20 9.09 -23.63
#